data_AF-X8JTA1-F1
#
_entry.id   AF-X8JTA1-F1
#
_cell.length_a   1.000
_cell.length_b   1.000
_cell.length_c   1.000
_cell.angle_alpha   90.00
_cell.angle_beta   90.00
_cell.angle_gamma   90.00
#
_symmetry.space_group_name_H-M   'P 1'
#
loop_
_entity.id
_entity.type
_entity.pdbx_description
1 polymer ?
#
loop_
_entity_poly.entity_id
_entity_poly.type
_entity_poly.pdbx_seq_one_letter_code
_entity_poly.pdbx_strand_id
1 'polypeptide(L)'
;MAQLVPWLKVIITARPVGDIQDYFAQKCPREPIIQLQDYDATANIRAYIEGQVAQLAENEHWPSDSIDQLCTMSGGPNFKKTNWPLFRQALEGKLAELPGLRRINSQEEIDKRVEDLMKEIYEAVRASTPDLKLCAWSKRWWSPELGAHRTLSRTLSARSYRARHDREDPVHEEYRLQRNRYSQAIKDAKRKHWEAFLEELDEDSMWTAARYLSMEPTDGGRTRVPSLKHALPDGTCTSLPPHPSDKTPTSTHPPPVEDLPELQTSDIRRVVYAMKPHKASGPDGLPACVYIHSIDLIDKHLLPIFRASLRLGIYPAAWRESRTVVLRKPGKPDYGLAKAYRPIALLNVISKVLSSCVANRLNSLAEEHGWLPDHHFGGRPGHTTTDALHLITKSIKDAWATKKVASALFLDVKGAFPHAYPPRLAENMKNLGVPAHYVNWMLAKLSGRSTCLSFDDYTSDPLPIDNGIDQGCPLSVIFYLFYNSPLVKVPRSNNELCIAYIDDITFVTWGHTFEDNHRTLTEMMSREGGTLDWSDSHNSTFELDKTACIDFAPPATSKNLDRPPLTIRDEVITPVKSHTLLGVTLDQTLNWRKQCDKALAKGMSWAGQLNRLARMSYGTPMKTARRLYLSIAVPRFSYARHLVLSKHKSPVTEHFDVLHRMTLEKAIDDEEDDIKAAYLRCIGAILAISERETLAAPDLQYLLLVAGGIDQLTLEQTIRNLSPLLLMTDGRRIRFHHPSFKEFVTDATRSGQFHIRLNQYEAEPAACCLQVMQQDLRFNICELETSHQLNSEVPDLKQRIDTHIGPALRYACMHWINHFVASPTQALVAAVKKLMEGPQLMYWIEALSLLGSLQRLGGCIMG
;
A
#
# COMPACT_ATOMS: atom_id res chain seq x y z
N MET A 1 22.86 -29.85 -18.31
CA MET A 1 24.01 -29.11 -18.87
C MET A 1 25.13 -29.08 -17.83
N ALA A 2 25.83 -30.22 -17.69
CA ALA A 2 26.87 -30.41 -16.70
C ALA A 2 28.08 -31.01 -17.43
N GLN A 3 29.01 -30.16 -17.85
CA GLN A 3 30.36 -30.55 -18.27
C GLN A 3 31.32 -29.34 -18.35
N LEU A 4 31.10 -28.32 -17.51
CA LEU A 4 32.10 -27.29 -17.26
C LEU A 4 32.97 -27.78 -16.10
N VAL A 5 34.20 -28.18 -16.44
CA VAL A 5 35.41 -28.32 -15.61
C VAL A 5 35.16 -28.62 -14.11
N PRO A 6 35.23 -29.90 -13.67
CA PRO A 6 34.84 -30.34 -12.32
C PRO A 6 35.58 -29.70 -11.14
N TRP A 7 36.73 -29.05 -11.36
CA TRP A 7 37.61 -28.55 -10.31
C TRP A 7 37.48 -27.04 -10.04
N LEU A 8 36.72 -26.29 -10.84
CA LEU A 8 36.72 -24.83 -10.74
C LEU A 8 35.46 -24.27 -10.07
N LYS A 9 35.59 -23.79 -8.82
CA LYS A 9 34.57 -22.97 -8.14
C LYS A 9 35.09 -21.53 -8.01
N VAL A 10 34.66 -20.63 -8.89
CA VAL A 10 34.96 -19.20 -8.79
C VAL A 10 34.04 -18.57 -7.75
N ILE A 11 34.58 -18.20 -6.58
CA ILE A 11 33.84 -17.45 -5.55
C ILE A 11 34.29 -15.99 -5.60
N ILE A 12 33.39 -15.12 -6.03
CA ILE A 12 33.61 -13.68 -6.10
C ILE A 12 33.14 -13.07 -4.77
N THR A 13 34.06 -12.56 -3.94
CA THR A 13 33.69 -11.88 -2.67
C THR A 13 34.38 -10.53 -2.54
N ALA A 14 33.75 -9.59 -1.83
CA ALA A 14 34.20 -8.20 -1.75
C ALA A 14 34.91 -7.80 -0.44
N ARG A 15 35.49 -8.74 0.34
CA ARG A 15 36.18 -8.45 1.62
C ARG A 15 37.29 -9.44 2.03
N PRO A 16 38.17 -9.09 3.01
CA PRO A 16 39.49 -9.69 3.15
C PRO A 16 39.51 -11.08 3.81
N VAL A 17 39.87 -12.08 3.01
CA VAL A 17 41.14 -12.85 3.04
C VAL A 17 41.47 -13.76 4.24
N GLY A 18 41.05 -13.54 5.50
CA GLY A 18 41.52 -14.40 6.62
C GLY A 18 40.90 -15.81 6.67
N ASP A 19 39.67 -15.88 7.20
CA ASP A 19 39.02 -17.16 7.53
C ASP A 19 38.70 -18.05 6.32
N ILE A 20 38.54 -17.43 5.14
CA ILE A 20 38.28 -18.14 3.88
C ILE A 20 39.55 -18.80 3.34
N GLN A 21 40.71 -18.14 3.50
CA GLN A 21 41.99 -18.72 3.09
C GLN A 21 42.35 -19.91 3.98
N ASP A 22 42.12 -19.80 5.28
CA ASP A 22 42.35 -20.90 6.22
C ASP A 22 41.48 -22.11 5.91
N TYR A 23 40.22 -21.89 5.50
CA TYR A 23 39.31 -22.95 5.07
C TYR A 23 39.80 -23.67 3.81
N PHE A 24 40.18 -22.93 2.76
CA PHE A 24 40.65 -23.54 1.51
C PHE A 24 42.05 -24.13 1.64
N ALA A 25 42.93 -23.55 2.46
CA ALA A 25 44.23 -24.13 2.79
C ALA A 25 44.10 -25.47 3.55
N GLN A 26 43.10 -25.61 4.42
CA GLN A 26 42.83 -26.89 5.10
C GLN A 26 42.15 -27.94 4.20
N LYS A 27 41.27 -27.52 3.28
CA LYS A 27 40.40 -28.43 2.53
C LYS A 27 40.90 -28.77 1.12
N CYS A 28 41.71 -27.91 0.50
CA CYS A 28 42.22 -28.05 -0.87
C CYS A 28 43.75 -27.83 -0.94
N PRO A 29 44.58 -28.61 -0.21
CA PRO A 29 46.02 -28.33 -0.03
C PRO A 29 46.90 -28.52 -1.28
N ARG A 30 46.35 -29.04 -2.39
CA ARG A 30 47.10 -29.35 -3.62
C ARG A 30 46.67 -28.54 -4.84
N GLU A 31 45.75 -27.59 -4.68
CA GLU A 31 45.21 -26.79 -5.79
C GLU A 31 45.79 -25.36 -5.75
N PRO A 32 46.10 -24.75 -6.90
CA PRO A 32 46.63 -23.39 -6.94
C PRO A 32 45.55 -22.40 -6.48
N ILE A 33 45.69 -21.86 -5.27
CA ILE A 33 44.86 -20.76 -4.78
C ILE A 33 45.36 -19.48 -5.43
N ILE A 34 44.66 -19.02 -6.46
CA ILE A 34 44.99 -17.77 -7.15
C ILE A 34 44.31 -16.61 -6.41
N GLN A 35 45.11 -15.70 -5.86
CA GLN A 35 44.61 -14.48 -5.21
C GLN A 35 44.34 -13.40 -6.27
N LEU A 36 43.07 -13.21 -6.63
CA LEU A 36 42.63 -12.10 -7.47
C LEU A 36 42.60 -10.82 -6.62
N GLN A 37 43.69 -10.06 -6.62
CA GLN A 37 43.83 -8.86 -5.79
C GLN A 37 42.85 -7.73 -6.20
N ASP A 38 42.22 -7.13 -5.19
CA ASP A 38 41.62 -5.79 -5.15
C ASP A 38 40.51 -5.42 -6.17
N TYR A 39 39.65 -6.34 -6.59
CA TYR A 39 38.44 -5.99 -7.34
C TYR A 39 37.16 -6.19 -6.51
N ASP A 40 36.51 -5.09 -6.12
CA ASP A 40 35.17 -5.09 -5.52
C ASP A 40 34.13 -5.48 -6.58
N ALA A 41 33.84 -6.77 -6.66
CA ALA A 41 32.90 -7.32 -7.62
C ALA A 41 31.42 -7.19 -7.19
N THR A 42 31.14 -6.67 -5.98
CA THR A 42 29.75 -6.43 -5.52
C THR A 42 29.00 -5.44 -6.41
N ALA A 43 29.71 -4.63 -7.19
CA ALA A 43 29.11 -3.63 -8.06
C ALA A 43 28.71 -4.17 -9.45
N ASN A 44 29.44 -5.16 -10.00
CA ASN A 44 29.17 -5.70 -11.34
C ASN A 44 30.02 -6.94 -11.70
N ILE A 45 29.39 -8.11 -11.64
CA ILE A 45 30.02 -9.41 -11.93
C ILE A 45 30.47 -9.55 -13.40
N ARG A 46 29.76 -8.96 -14.36
CA ARG A 46 30.09 -9.04 -15.80
C ARG A 46 31.48 -8.50 -16.12
N ALA A 47 31.77 -7.29 -15.65
CA ALA A 47 33.04 -6.62 -15.93
C ALA A 47 34.25 -7.32 -15.29
N TYR A 48 34.03 -8.01 -14.17
CA TYR A 48 35.05 -8.85 -13.56
C TYR A 48 35.32 -10.09 -14.42
N ILE A 49 34.27 -10.71 -14.95
CA ILE A 49 34.37 -11.85 -15.87
C ILE A 49 35.10 -11.44 -17.16
N GLU A 50 34.69 -10.35 -17.81
CA GLU A 50 35.30 -9.87 -19.07
C GLU A 50 36.73 -9.36 -18.90
N GLY A 51 37.09 -8.86 -17.71
CA GLY A 51 38.40 -8.24 -17.48
C GLY A 51 39.42 -9.16 -16.84
N GLN A 52 39.10 -9.69 -15.65
CA GLN A 52 40.06 -10.45 -14.83
C GLN A 52 39.94 -11.94 -15.10
N VAL A 53 38.73 -12.47 -15.24
CA VAL A 53 38.51 -13.89 -15.53
C VAL A 53 38.85 -14.20 -16.99
N ALA A 54 38.61 -13.30 -17.94
CA ALA A 54 39.00 -13.49 -19.34
C ALA A 54 40.51 -13.63 -19.53
N GLN A 55 41.28 -12.77 -18.85
CA GLN A 55 42.74 -12.86 -18.87
C GLN A 55 43.24 -14.14 -18.22
N LEU A 56 42.55 -14.61 -17.17
CA LEU A 56 42.86 -15.89 -16.53
C LEU A 56 42.47 -17.08 -17.42
N ALA A 57 41.33 -16.99 -18.10
CA ALA A 57 40.81 -17.98 -19.02
C ALA A 57 41.72 -18.15 -20.24
N GLU A 58 42.29 -17.05 -20.75
CA GLU A 58 43.34 -17.10 -21.78
C GLU A 58 44.62 -17.77 -21.25
N ASN A 59 45.09 -17.38 -20.06
CA ASN A 59 46.31 -17.95 -19.46
C ASN A 59 46.17 -19.46 -19.15
N GLU A 60 45.00 -19.88 -18.68
CA GLU A 60 44.67 -21.25 -18.29
C GLU A 60 43.99 -22.06 -19.43
N HIS A 61 43.97 -21.52 -20.66
CA HIS A 61 43.44 -22.17 -21.87
C HIS A 61 42.01 -22.71 -21.73
N TRP A 62 41.11 -21.93 -21.14
CA TRP A 62 39.70 -22.27 -21.04
C TRP A 62 39.05 -22.32 -22.44
N PRO A 63 37.94 -23.07 -22.60
CA PRO A 63 37.16 -23.02 -23.84
C PRO A 63 36.74 -21.58 -24.16
N SER A 64 36.90 -21.18 -25.43
CA SER A 64 36.70 -19.80 -25.93
C SER A 64 35.37 -19.17 -25.51
N ASP A 65 34.33 -19.98 -25.39
CA ASP A 65 32.95 -19.52 -25.18
C ASP A 65 32.59 -19.36 -23.69
N SER A 66 33.48 -19.76 -22.77
CA SER A 66 33.20 -19.81 -21.33
C SER A 66 33.00 -18.42 -20.73
N ILE A 67 33.75 -17.43 -21.20
CA ILE A 67 33.64 -16.03 -20.76
C ILE A 67 32.33 -15.41 -21.23
N ASP A 68 31.96 -15.62 -22.50
CA ASP A 68 30.70 -15.14 -23.05
C ASP A 68 29.49 -15.76 -22.34
N GLN A 69 29.56 -17.06 -21.98
CA GLN A 69 28.53 -17.72 -21.19
C GLN A 69 28.38 -17.10 -19.79
N LEU A 70 29.50 -16.90 -19.07
CA LEU A 70 29.52 -16.26 -17.75
C LEU A 70 28.98 -14.81 -17.80
N CYS A 71 29.30 -14.07 -18.86
CA CYS A 71 28.82 -12.70 -19.06
C CYS A 71 27.33 -12.63 -19.39
N THR A 72 26.82 -13.61 -20.15
CA THR A 72 25.40 -13.73 -20.46
C THR A 72 24.58 -14.03 -19.21
N MET A 73 25.13 -14.81 -18.27
CA MET A 73 24.49 -15.08 -16.97
C MET A 73 24.40 -13.84 -16.05
N SER A 74 25.18 -12.79 -16.33
CA SER A 74 25.29 -11.60 -15.47
C SER A 74 24.44 -10.39 -15.89
N GLY A 75 23.73 -10.44 -17.04
CA GLY A 75 22.84 -9.38 -17.51
C GLY A 75 21.57 -9.93 -18.14
N GLY A 76 20.40 -9.48 -17.66
CA GLY A 76 19.09 -9.84 -18.22
C GLY A 76 18.52 -8.81 -19.20
N PRO A 77 17.36 -9.08 -19.85
CA PRO A 77 16.72 -8.16 -20.78
C PRO A 77 16.34 -6.83 -20.11
N ASN A 78 16.60 -5.70 -20.77
CA ASN A 78 16.15 -4.39 -20.30
C ASN A 78 14.74 -4.08 -20.78
N PHE A 79 13.72 -4.61 -20.08
CA PHE A 79 12.32 -4.46 -20.44
C PHE A 79 11.80 -3.00 -20.50
N LYS A 80 12.54 -2.03 -19.96
CA LYS A 80 12.20 -0.60 -20.11
C LYS A 80 12.55 -0.03 -21.48
N LYS A 81 13.41 -0.71 -22.24
CA LYS A 81 13.87 -0.32 -23.57
C LYS A 81 13.35 -1.28 -24.67
N THR A 82 12.37 -2.13 -24.35
CA THR A 82 11.74 -3.02 -25.32
C THR A 82 11.05 -2.21 -26.43
N ASN A 83 11.30 -2.56 -27.68
CA ASN A 83 10.54 -2.07 -28.81
C ASN A 83 9.22 -2.86 -28.91
N TRP A 84 8.16 -2.35 -28.27
CA TRP A 84 6.87 -3.05 -28.19
C TRP A 84 6.20 -3.32 -29.55
N PRO A 85 6.21 -2.40 -30.55
CA PRO A 85 5.74 -2.72 -31.89
C PRO A 85 6.47 -3.91 -32.54
N LEU A 86 7.81 -3.91 -32.48
CA LEU A 86 8.62 -5.01 -33.01
C LEU A 86 8.37 -6.32 -32.24
N PHE A 87 8.27 -6.25 -30.92
CA PHE A 87 7.93 -7.38 -30.05
C PHE A 87 6.60 -8.02 -30.47
N ARG A 88 5.55 -7.20 -30.64
CA ARG A 88 4.22 -7.68 -31.03
C ARG A 88 4.22 -8.33 -32.41
N GLN A 89 4.89 -7.72 -33.39
CA GLN A 89 5.02 -8.29 -34.73
C GLN A 89 5.74 -9.65 -34.72
N ALA A 90 6.87 -9.75 -34.00
CA ALA A 90 7.62 -11.00 -33.87
C ALA A 90 6.78 -12.08 -33.18
N LEU A 91 6.06 -11.71 -32.11
CA LEU A 91 5.22 -12.62 -31.36
C LEU A 91 4.01 -13.12 -32.18
N GLU A 92 3.33 -12.23 -32.91
CA GLU A 92 2.15 -12.60 -33.69
C GLU A 92 2.47 -13.64 -34.77
N GLY A 93 3.58 -13.46 -35.50
CA GLY A 93 4.04 -14.44 -36.49
C GLY A 93 4.34 -15.81 -35.88
N LYS A 94 4.93 -15.81 -34.68
CA LYS A 94 5.29 -17.03 -33.94
C LYS A 94 4.08 -17.77 -33.36
N LEU A 95 3.12 -17.03 -32.82
CA LEU A 95 1.90 -17.60 -32.23
C LEU A 95 0.98 -18.23 -33.28
N ALA A 96 1.09 -17.84 -34.56
CA ALA A 96 0.26 -18.37 -35.65
C ALA A 96 0.45 -19.89 -35.85
N GLU A 97 1.62 -20.43 -35.52
CA GLU A 97 1.93 -21.87 -35.64
C GLU A 97 1.41 -22.68 -34.45
N LEU A 98 1.04 -22.02 -33.34
CA LEU A 98 0.54 -22.69 -32.14
C LEU A 98 -0.96 -23.01 -32.26
N PRO A 99 -1.46 -24.09 -31.63
CA PRO A 99 -2.80 -24.62 -31.93
C PRO A 99 -3.98 -23.81 -31.36
N GLY A 100 -3.75 -22.57 -30.89
CA GLY A 100 -4.77 -21.64 -30.42
C GLY A 100 -5.74 -22.24 -29.40
N LEU A 101 -7.05 -22.06 -29.65
CA LEU A 101 -8.18 -22.46 -28.80
C LEU A 101 -8.44 -23.97 -28.70
N ARG A 102 -7.63 -24.82 -29.33
CA ARG A 102 -7.81 -26.28 -29.31
C ARG A 102 -7.79 -26.82 -27.87
N ARG A 103 -8.83 -27.57 -27.51
CA ARG A 103 -9.04 -28.19 -26.19
C ARG A 103 -7.92 -29.17 -25.86
N ILE A 104 -7.46 -29.14 -24.62
CA ILE A 104 -6.38 -29.97 -24.09
C ILE A 104 -6.95 -31.04 -23.15
N ASN A 105 -6.46 -32.28 -23.23
CA ASN A 105 -7.01 -33.42 -22.48
C ASN A 105 -6.01 -34.23 -21.63
N SER A 106 -4.70 -33.96 -21.71
CA SER A 106 -3.68 -34.69 -20.91
C SER A 106 -2.64 -33.75 -20.29
N GLN A 107 -1.87 -34.27 -19.33
CA GLN A 107 -0.75 -33.56 -18.69
C GLN A 107 0.33 -33.19 -19.71
N GLU A 108 0.71 -34.14 -20.56
CA GLU A 108 1.79 -33.98 -21.54
C GLU A 108 1.43 -32.88 -22.55
N GLU A 109 0.17 -32.82 -22.96
CA GLU A 109 -0.30 -31.76 -23.86
C GLU A 109 -0.33 -30.40 -23.16
N ILE A 110 -0.72 -30.32 -21.89
CA ILE A 110 -0.66 -29.07 -21.11
C ILE A 110 0.78 -28.57 -21.00
N ASP A 111 1.70 -29.43 -20.57
CA ASP A 111 3.10 -29.06 -20.34
C ASP A 111 3.76 -28.62 -21.65
N LYS A 112 3.55 -29.37 -22.73
CA LYS A 112 4.05 -29.01 -24.06
C LYS A 112 3.51 -27.65 -24.52
N ARG A 113 2.21 -27.38 -24.35
CA ARG A 113 1.61 -26.09 -24.72
C ARG A 113 2.18 -24.92 -23.92
N VAL A 114 2.46 -25.13 -22.63
CA VAL A 114 3.09 -24.12 -21.77
C VAL A 114 4.52 -23.88 -22.23
N GLU A 115 5.27 -24.94 -22.51
CA GLU A 115 6.65 -24.86 -23.00
C GLU A 115 6.73 -24.13 -24.35
N ASP A 116 5.94 -24.55 -25.34
CA ASP A 116 5.89 -23.94 -26.67
C ASP A 116 5.52 -22.44 -26.57
N LEU A 117 4.50 -22.10 -25.78
CA LEU A 117 4.08 -20.70 -25.59
C LEU A 117 5.18 -19.86 -24.93
N MET A 118 5.83 -20.38 -23.88
CA MET A 118 6.90 -19.68 -23.17
C MET A 118 8.11 -19.47 -24.08
N LYS A 119 8.46 -20.47 -24.89
CA LYS A 119 9.53 -20.39 -25.89
C LYS A 119 9.27 -19.27 -26.90
N GLU A 120 8.09 -19.21 -27.50
CA GLU A 120 7.78 -18.18 -28.50
C GLU A 120 7.78 -16.76 -27.90
N ILE A 121 7.29 -16.60 -26.66
CA ILE A 121 7.38 -15.32 -25.94
C ILE A 121 8.83 -14.93 -25.71
N TYR A 122 9.67 -15.87 -25.27
CA TYR A 122 11.08 -15.61 -24.98
C TYR A 122 11.86 -15.21 -26.25
N GLU A 123 11.61 -15.90 -27.36
CA GLU A 123 12.23 -15.57 -28.65
C GLU A 123 11.79 -14.19 -29.16
N ALA A 124 10.51 -13.83 -29.00
CA ALA A 124 10.03 -12.48 -29.31
C ALA A 124 10.67 -11.41 -28.42
N VAL A 125 10.86 -11.68 -27.12
CA VAL A 125 11.58 -10.78 -26.19
C VAL A 125 13.02 -10.59 -26.65
N ARG A 126 13.73 -11.67 -26.99
CA ARG A 126 15.13 -11.62 -27.46
C ARG A 126 15.29 -10.82 -28.75
N ALA A 127 14.33 -10.91 -29.67
CA ALA A 127 14.34 -10.15 -30.91
C ALA A 127 14.10 -8.64 -30.73
N SER A 128 13.49 -8.22 -29.61
CA SER A 128 12.95 -6.88 -29.44
C SER A 128 13.47 -6.09 -28.23
N THR A 129 14.15 -6.77 -27.31
CA THR A 129 14.60 -6.19 -26.04
C THR A 129 16.11 -6.20 -25.97
N PRO A 130 16.77 -5.03 -25.84
CA PRO A 130 18.20 -4.98 -25.67
C PRO A 130 18.61 -5.50 -24.29
N ASP A 131 19.76 -6.15 -24.22
CA ASP A 131 20.32 -6.59 -22.95
C ASP A 131 20.69 -5.41 -22.05
N LEU A 132 20.51 -5.61 -20.74
CA LEU A 132 20.89 -4.64 -19.74
C LEU A 132 22.42 -4.60 -19.61
N LYS A 133 23.04 -3.59 -20.23
CA LYS A 133 24.47 -3.28 -20.06
C LYS A 133 24.72 -2.52 -18.76
N LEU A 134 24.85 -3.23 -17.64
CA LEU A 134 25.39 -2.65 -16.40
C LEU A 134 26.91 -2.77 -16.43
N CYS A 135 27.67 -1.73 -16.03
CA CYS A 135 29.10 -1.85 -15.72
C CYS A 135 29.42 -1.36 -14.29
N ALA A 136 30.55 -1.80 -13.71
CA ALA A 136 30.95 -1.51 -12.31
C ALA A 136 31.04 -0.01 -11.98
N TRP A 137 31.34 0.81 -12.99
CA TRP A 137 31.52 2.26 -12.86
C TRP A 137 30.27 3.06 -13.23
N SER A 138 29.18 2.40 -13.63
CA SER A 138 27.90 3.04 -13.95
C SER A 138 27.28 3.61 -12.68
N LYS A 139 27.70 4.81 -12.31
CA LYS A 139 26.97 5.63 -11.34
C LYS A 139 26.00 6.50 -12.12
N ARG A 140 24.75 6.61 -11.66
CA ARG A 140 23.73 7.46 -12.29
C ARG A 140 24.15 8.93 -12.40
N TRP A 141 25.09 9.36 -11.55
CA TRP A 141 25.69 10.70 -11.51
C TRP A 141 27.03 10.81 -12.29
N TRP A 142 27.51 9.75 -12.95
CA TRP A 142 28.80 9.77 -13.65
C TRP A 142 28.70 10.41 -15.03
N SER A 143 29.53 11.42 -15.32
CA SER A 143 29.58 12.11 -16.61
C SER A 143 30.89 11.83 -17.39
N PRO A 144 30.91 12.04 -18.72
CA PRO A 144 32.15 11.96 -19.52
C PRO A 144 33.26 12.90 -19.01
N GLU A 145 32.90 14.07 -18.48
CA GLU A 145 33.82 15.05 -17.90
C GLU A 145 34.54 14.50 -16.65
N LEU A 146 33.82 13.79 -15.77
CA LEU A 146 34.43 13.08 -14.65
C LEU A 146 35.38 11.98 -15.12
N GLY A 147 35.05 11.34 -16.25
CA GLY A 147 35.93 10.41 -16.95
C GLY A 147 37.26 11.05 -17.35
N ALA A 148 37.22 12.24 -17.95
CA ALA A 148 38.41 13.00 -18.33
C ALA A 148 39.25 13.43 -17.11
N HIS A 149 38.61 13.94 -16.05
CA HIS A 149 39.31 14.30 -14.80
C HIS A 149 40.00 13.09 -14.16
N ARG A 150 39.36 11.92 -14.16
CA ARG A 150 39.93 10.66 -13.66
C ARG A 150 41.17 10.27 -14.45
N THR A 151 41.11 10.32 -15.78
CA THR A 151 42.23 9.97 -16.66
C THR A 151 43.41 10.91 -16.41
N LEU A 152 43.19 12.22 -16.40
CA LEU A 152 44.25 13.20 -16.16
C LEU A 152 44.86 13.06 -14.76
N SER A 153 44.04 12.83 -13.73
CA SER A 153 44.52 12.60 -12.36
C SER A 153 45.37 11.33 -12.25
N ARG A 154 44.99 10.24 -12.95
CA ARG A 154 45.79 9.00 -13.03
C ARG A 154 47.11 9.21 -13.74
N THR A 155 47.12 9.93 -14.87
CA THR A 155 48.34 10.25 -15.61
C THR A 155 49.31 11.06 -14.76
N LEU A 156 48.83 12.12 -14.10
CA LEU A 156 49.66 12.94 -13.21
C LEU A 156 50.11 12.17 -11.97
N SER A 157 49.27 11.29 -11.42
CA SER A 157 49.66 10.40 -10.32
C SER A 157 50.82 9.48 -10.71
N ALA A 158 50.77 8.91 -11.92
CA ALA A 158 51.81 8.02 -12.42
C ALA A 158 53.11 8.77 -12.76
N ARG A 159 53.05 10.04 -13.17
CA ARG A 159 54.24 10.89 -13.36
C ARG A 159 54.83 11.33 -12.02
N SER A 160 54.00 11.76 -11.09
CA SER A 160 54.36 12.08 -9.70
C SER A 160 55.02 10.90 -8.98
N TYR A 161 54.51 9.68 -9.13
CA TYR A 161 55.16 8.50 -8.54
C TYR A 161 56.53 8.17 -9.16
N ARG A 162 56.71 8.45 -10.46
CA ARG A 162 58.00 8.31 -11.15
C ARG A 162 59.01 9.36 -10.67
N ALA A 163 58.55 10.59 -10.45
CA ALA A 163 59.35 11.70 -9.94
C ALA A 163 59.54 11.71 -8.41
N ARG A 164 59.10 10.66 -7.67
CA ARG A 164 59.06 10.64 -6.19
C ARG A 164 60.38 10.95 -5.45
N HIS A 165 61.51 10.81 -6.13
CA HIS A 165 62.84 11.09 -5.58
C HIS A 165 63.25 12.57 -5.71
N ASP A 166 62.57 13.32 -6.59
CA ASP A 166 62.74 14.75 -6.77
C ASP A 166 61.53 15.49 -6.16
N ARG A 167 61.72 16.00 -4.94
CA ARG A 167 60.64 16.65 -4.19
C ARG A 167 60.19 17.99 -4.79
N GLU A 168 61.01 18.62 -5.65
CA GLU A 168 60.71 19.92 -6.24
C GLU A 168 60.11 19.83 -7.65
N ASP A 169 59.91 18.61 -8.18
CA ASP A 169 59.29 18.43 -9.49
C ASP A 169 57.86 19.04 -9.49
N PRO A 170 57.55 19.97 -10.42
CA PRO A 170 56.25 20.65 -10.49
C PRO A 170 55.07 19.68 -10.66
N VAL A 171 55.31 18.47 -11.16
CA VAL A 171 54.26 17.45 -11.34
C VAL A 171 53.59 17.05 -10.02
N HIS A 172 54.27 17.19 -8.88
CA HIS A 172 53.71 16.92 -7.56
C HIS A 172 52.65 17.96 -7.16
N GLU A 173 52.85 19.23 -7.53
CA GLU A 173 51.86 20.29 -7.33
C GLU A 173 50.71 20.16 -8.32
N GLU A 174 51.01 19.90 -9.60
CA GLU A 174 50.00 19.64 -10.63
C GLU A 174 49.06 18.47 -10.26
N TYR A 175 49.63 17.36 -9.78
CA TYR A 175 48.84 16.22 -9.30
C TYR A 175 47.95 16.60 -8.11
N ARG A 176 48.47 17.34 -7.12
CA ARG A 176 47.68 17.78 -5.95
C ARG A 176 46.51 18.66 -6.37
N LEU A 177 46.75 19.65 -7.23
CA LEU A 177 45.72 20.53 -7.77
C LEU A 177 44.66 19.74 -8.56
N GLN A 178 45.08 18.84 -9.45
CA GLN A 178 44.16 18.04 -10.24
C GLN A 178 43.36 17.04 -9.39
N ARG A 179 43.98 16.42 -8.37
CA ARG A 179 43.29 15.53 -7.42
C ARG A 179 42.20 16.28 -6.65
N ASN A 180 42.51 17.50 -6.20
CA ASN A 180 41.54 18.35 -5.50
C ASN A 180 40.39 18.77 -6.43
N ARG A 181 40.69 19.19 -7.66
CA ARG A 181 39.69 19.49 -8.69
C ARG A 181 38.81 18.28 -9.00
N TYR A 182 39.39 17.11 -9.19
CA TYR A 182 38.65 15.87 -9.43
C TYR A 182 37.74 15.51 -8.23
N SER A 183 38.26 15.61 -7.01
CA SER A 183 37.49 15.35 -5.78
C SER A 183 36.31 16.31 -5.63
N GLN A 184 36.51 17.59 -5.97
CA GLN A 184 35.45 18.60 -5.96
C GLN A 184 34.42 18.35 -7.05
N ALA A 185 34.85 18.04 -8.28
CA ALA A 185 33.97 17.67 -9.39
C ALA A 185 33.09 16.45 -9.06
N ILE A 186 33.62 15.44 -8.36
CA ILE A 186 32.81 14.31 -7.88
C ILE A 186 31.74 14.77 -6.89
N LYS A 187 32.10 15.62 -5.91
CA LYS A 187 31.14 16.15 -4.92
C LYS A 187 30.06 16.96 -5.61
N ASP A 188 30.42 17.78 -6.58
CA ASP A 188 29.50 18.63 -7.34
C ASP A 188 28.59 17.80 -8.24
N ALA A 189 29.09 16.77 -8.92
CA ALA A 189 28.28 15.88 -9.74
C ALA A 189 27.28 15.06 -8.91
N LYS A 190 27.69 14.53 -7.75
CA LYS A 190 26.79 13.86 -6.81
C LYS A 190 25.69 14.80 -6.30
N ARG A 191 26.07 16.03 -5.95
CA ARG A 191 25.15 17.06 -5.47
C ARG A 191 24.16 17.46 -6.56
N LYS A 192 24.64 17.86 -7.75
CA LYS A 192 23.81 18.23 -8.90
C LYS A 192 22.87 17.11 -9.33
N HIS A 193 23.33 15.85 -9.34
CA HIS A 193 22.47 14.72 -9.66
C HIS A 193 21.36 14.51 -8.61
N TRP A 194 21.67 14.69 -7.32
CA TRP A 194 20.67 14.62 -6.26
C TRP A 194 19.69 15.78 -6.33
N GLU A 195 20.18 17.01 -6.55
CA GLU A 195 19.36 18.22 -6.72
C GLU A 195 18.44 18.09 -7.94
N ALA A 196 18.97 17.74 -9.11
CA ALA A 196 18.19 17.47 -10.32
C ALA A 196 17.17 16.35 -10.10
N PHE A 197 17.56 15.25 -9.44
CA PHE A 197 16.61 14.19 -9.08
C PHE A 197 15.47 14.70 -8.19
N LEU A 198 15.74 15.59 -7.24
CA LEU A 198 14.72 16.18 -6.36
C LEU A 198 13.84 17.22 -7.08
N GLU A 199 14.40 17.97 -8.02
CA GLU A 199 13.71 18.99 -8.82
C GLU A 199 12.82 18.36 -9.90
N GLU A 200 13.26 17.25 -10.51
CA GLU A 200 12.54 16.47 -11.52
C GLU A 200 11.59 15.41 -10.93
N LEU A 201 11.30 15.46 -9.62
CA LEU A 201 10.41 14.47 -8.99
C LEU A 201 9.00 14.50 -9.59
N ASP A 202 8.70 13.46 -10.37
CA ASP A 202 7.37 13.11 -10.85
C ASP A 202 6.61 12.19 -9.87
N GLU A 203 5.39 11.80 -10.23
CA GLU A 203 4.52 11.00 -9.35
C GLU A 203 5.10 9.62 -8.99
N ASP A 204 5.86 9.00 -9.89
CA ASP A 204 6.43 7.66 -9.70
C ASP A 204 7.76 7.69 -8.93
N SER A 205 8.61 8.68 -9.21
CA SER A 205 9.91 8.87 -8.55
C SER A 205 9.79 9.43 -7.13
N MET A 206 8.71 10.17 -6.83
CA MET A 206 8.36 10.65 -5.50
C MET A 206 8.39 9.53 -4.43
N TRP A 207 7.85 8.36 -4.76
CA TRP A 207 7.84 7.20 -3.84
C TRP A 207 9.22 6.59 -3.61
N THR A 208 10.12 6.77 -4.56
CA THR A 208 11.52 6.36 -4.43
C THR A 208 12.26 7.30 -3.46
N ALA A 209 12.04 8.61 -3.57
CA ALA A 209 12.57 9.59 -2.63
C ALA A 209 12.08 9.34 -1.18
N ALA A 210 10.79 9.06 -1.00
CA ALA A 210 10.22 8.68 0.30
C ALA A 210 10.84 7.40 0.89
N ARG A 211 11.25 6.44 0.05
CA ARG A 211 11.93 5.23 0.51
C ARG A 211 13.33 5.54 1.01
N TYR A 212 14.09 6.39 0.31
CA TYR A 212 15.42 6.82 0.76
C TYR A 212 15.40 7.58 2.09
N LEU A 213 14.29 8.26 2.40
CA LEU A 213 14.12 8.93 3.70
C LEU A 213 13.90 7.98 4.88
N SER A 214 13.24 6.85 4.62
CA SER A 214 12.76 5.93 5.65
C SER A 214 13.69 4.74 5.88
N MET A 215 14.68 4.55 5.01
CA MET A 215 15.75 3.57 5.21
C MET A 215 16.89 4.19 6.02
N GLU A 216 17.49 3.40 6.91
CA GLU A 216 18.78 3.75 7.48
C GLU A 216 19.83 3.90 6.36
N PRO A 217 20.85 4.76 6.51
CA PRO A 217 21.94 4.88 5.56
C PRO A 217 22.58 3.50 5.37
N THR A 218 22.24 2.83 4.27
CA THR A 218 22.94 1.60 3.88
C THR A 218 24.33 2.01 3.44
N ASP A 219 25.36 1.34 3.93
CA ASP A 219 26.76 1.61 3.61
C ASP A 219 27.17 1.15 2.20
N GLY A 220 26.21 1.06 1.28
CA GLY A 220 26.44 0.77 -0.12
C GLY A 220 26.98 -0.64 -0.40
N GLY A 221 26.91 -1.58 0.55
CA GLY A 221 27.32 -2.97 0.26
C GLY A 221 27.54 -3.93 1.42
N ARG A 222 27.22 -3.64 2.70
CA ARG A 222 27.31 -4.67 3.76
C ARG A 222 26.00 -5.45 3.91
N THR A 223 25.86 -6.45 3.05
CA THR A 223 25.22 -7.69 3.46
C THR A 223 26.28 -8.76 3.61
N ARG A 224 26.32 -9.43 4.76
CA ARG A 224 27.11 -10.65 4.96
C ARG A 224 26.12 -11.78 5.21
N VAL A 225 25.95 -12.66 4.23
CA VAL A 225 25.24 -13.93 4.42
C VAL A 225 26.28 -14.93 4.93
N PRO A 226 26.13 -15.51 6.14
CA PRO A 226 26.97 -16.62 6.54
C PRO A 226 26.71 -17.81 5.62
N SER A 227 27.75 -18.58 5.28
CA SER A 227 27.59 -19.82 4.54
C SER A 227 26.60 -20.73 5.27
N LEU A 228 25.52 -21.12 4.60
CA LEU A 228 24.58 -22.13 5.10
C LEU A 228 25.37 -23.43 5.26
N LYS A 229 25.71 -23.78 6.50
CA LYS A 229 26.31 -25.08 6.80
C LYS A 229 25.20 -26.11 6.74
N HIS A 230 25.34 -27.11 5.86
CA HIS A 230 24.57 -28.34 6.01
C HIS A 230 24.88 -28.90 7.39
N ALA A 231 23.86 -29.04 8.23
CA ALA A 231 24.01 -29.79 9.46
C ALA A 231 24.39 -31.24 9.08
N LEU A 232 25.43 -31.74 9.73
CA LEU A 232 25.86 -33.15 9.76
C LEU A 232 24.70 -34.05 10.24
N PRO A 233 24.80 -35.39 10.09
CA PRO A 233 23.68 -36.31 9.85
C PRO A 233 22.77 -36.64 11.05
N ASP A 234 22.62 -35.72 12.00
CA ASP A 234 21.61 -35.80 13.07
C ASP A 234 20.35 -34.94 12.76
N GLY A 235 20.20 -34.52 11.50
CA GLY A 235 18.90 -34.22 10.89
C GLY A 235 18.11 -33.01 11.40
N THR A 236 18.61 -32.25 12.38
CA THR A 236 17.94 -31.03 12.87
C THR A 236 18.49 -29.77 12.20
N CYS A 237 18.32 -29.68 10.88
CA CYS A 237 17.86 -28.40 10.33
C CYS A 237 16.52 -28.09 11.01
N THR A 238 16.16 -26.83 11.27
CA THR A 238 14.79 -26.50 11.70
C THR A 238 13.85 -27.06 10.64
N SER A 239 13.34 -28.25 10.92
CA SER A 239 12.65 -29.10 9.99
C SER A 239 11.36 -28.40 9.64
N LEU A 240 10.97 -28.48 8.37
CA LEU A 240 9.56 -28.35 8.02
C LEU A 240 8.75 -29.18 9.04
N PRO A 241 7.66 -28.63 9.58
CA PRO A 241 6.96 -29.27 10.70
C PRO A 241 6.57 -30.71 10.34
N PRO A 242 6.66 -31.66 11.30
CA PRO A 242 6.24 -33.04 11.07
C PRO A 242 4.79 -33.10 10.56
N HIS A 243 4.48 -34.11 9.75
CA HIS A 243 3.12 -34.37 9.31
C HIS A 243 2.21 -34.62 10.54
N PRO A 244 1.04 -33.95 10.64
CA PRO A 244 0.09 -34.26 11.70
C PRO A 244 -0.40 -35.71 11.57
N SER A 245 -0.71 -36.34 12.70
CA SER A 245 -1.34 -37.67 12.71
C SER A 245 -2.68 -37.62 11.99
N ASP A 246 -2.85 -38.41 10.92
CA ASP A 246 -4.11 -38.58 10.20
C ASP A 246 -5.17 -39.17 11.14
N LYS A 247 -5.93 -38.29 11.80
CA LYS A 247 -7.27 -38.63 12.28
C LYS A 247 -8.21 -38.27 11.15
N THR A 248 -8.49 -39.22 10.26
CA THR A 248 -9.55 -39.11 9.25
C THR A 248 -10.90 -39.03 9.95
N PRO A 249 -11.60 -37.88 9.96
CA PRO A 249 -12.98 -37.85 10.38
C PRO A 249 -13.82 -38.34 9.20
N THR A 250 -14.68 -39.31 9.44
CA THR A 250 -15.72 -39.72 8.48
C THR A 250 -16.80 -38.62 8.43
N SER A 251 -16.50 -37.50 7.78
CA SER A 251 -17.44 -36.38 7.62
C SER A 251 -18.24 -36.55 6.34
N THR A 252 -19.57 -36.58 6.44
CA THR A 252 -20.46 -36.38 5.29
C THR A 252 -20.38 -34.90 4.88
N HIS A 253 -19.62 -34.59 3.83
CA HIS A 253 -19.53 -33.24 3.30
C HIS A 253 -20.83 -32.78 2.66
N PRO A 254 -21.16 -31.47 2.71
CA PRO A 254 -22.24 -30.92 1.90
C PRO A 254 -21.97 -31.14 0.40
N PRO A 255 -23.01 -31.22 -0.44
CA PRO A 255 -22.82 -31.32 -1.89
C PRO A 255 -22.03 -30.08 -2.37
N PRO A 256 -21.02 -30.25 -3.25
CA PRO A 256 -20.28 -29.13 -3.79
C PRO A 256 -21.20 -28.16 -4.52
N VAL A 257 -21.00 -26.87 -4.30
CA VAL A 257 -21.68 -25.80 -5.04
C VAL A 257 -21.38 -25.94 -6.53
N GLU A 258 -22.40 -25.68 -7.36
CA GLU A 258 -22.24 -25.64 -8.80
C GLU A 258 -21.57 -24.33 -9.23
N ASP A 259 -20.44 -24.42 -9.93
CA ASP A 259 -19.71 -23.26 -10.41
C ASP A 259 -19.94 -23.05 -11.90
N LEU A 260 -20.79 -22.09 -12.25
CA LEU A 260 -21.02 -21.64 -13.63
C LEU A 260 -20.96 -20.11 -13.69
N PRO A 261 -20.29 -19.50 -14.70
CA PRO A 261 -19.72 -20.08 -15.94
C PRO A 261 -18.20 -20.36 -15.92
N GLU A 262 -17.70 -21.12 -16.91
CA GLU A 262 -16.25 -21.34 -17.13
C GLU A 262 -15.47 -20.03 -17.31
N LEU A 263 -14.16 -20.06 -17.00
CA LEU A 263 -13.23 -18.95 -17.18
C LEU A 263 -13.26 -18.39 -18.62
N GLN A 264 -13.25 -17.07 -18.80
CA GLN A 264 -13.23 -16.42 -20.11
C GLN A 264 -11.93 -15.64 -20.37
N THR A 265 -11.67 -15.26 -21.63
CA THR A 265 -10.52 -14.39 -21.95
C THR A 265 -10.63 -13.02 -21.28
N SER A 266 -11.84 -12.51 -21.06
CA SER A 266 -12.09 -11.26 -20.33
C SER A 266 -11.56 -11.32 -18.89
N ASP A 267 -11.68 -12.47 -18.21
CA ASP A 267 -11.14 -12.66 -16.86
C ASP A 267 -9.61 -12.58 -16.84
N ILE A 268 -8.98 -13.23 -17.82
CA ILE A 268 -7.52 -13.22 -18.00
C ILE A 268 -7.04 -11.79 -18.26
N ARG A 269 -7.65 -11.09 -19.23
CA ARG A 269 -7.30 -9.70 -19.58
C ARG A 269 -7.44 -8.76 -18.40
N ARG A 270 -8.57 -8.85 -17.67
CA ARG A 270 -8.82 -8.04 -16.47
C ARG A 270 -7.73 -8.20 -15.43
N VAL A 271 -7.30 -9.44 -15.18
CA VAL A 271 -6.22 -9.74 -14.24
C VAL A 271 -4.88 -9.16 -14.74
N VAL A 272 -4.54 -9.36 -16.01
CA VAL A 272 -3.26 -8.91 -16.58
C VAL A 272 -3.15 -7.39 -16.59
N TYR A 273 -4.19 -6.67 -17.02
CA TYR A 273 -4.18 -5.20 -17.06
C TYR A 273 -4.15 -4.55 -15.66
N ALA A 274 -4.58 -5.25 -14.62
CA ALA A 274 -4.45 -4.78 -13.24
C ALA A 274 -3.04 -4.98 -12.64
N MET A 275 -2.15 -5.72 -13.31
CA MET A 275 -0.81 -5.99 -12.79
C MET A 275 0.11 -4.77 -12.87
N LYS A 276 1.07 -4.71 -11.94
CA LYS A 276 2.14 -3.69 -11.98
C LYS A 276 3.25 -4.15 -12.93
N PRO A 277 3.60 -3.37 -13.98
CA PRO A 277 4.38 -3.83 -15.13
C PRO A 277 5.79 -4.31 -14.78
N HIS A 278 6.51 -3.59 -13.92
CA HIS A 278 7.94 -3.82 -13.64
C HIS A 278 8.21 -4.41 -12.25
N LYS A 279 7.30 -5.27 -11.76
CA LYS A 279 7.56 -6.07 -10.55
C LYS A 279 8.53 -7.22 -10.87
N ALA A 280 9.19 -7.72 -9.83
CA ALA A 280 10.11 -8.85 -9.95
C ALA A 280 9.40 -10.09 -10.52
N SER A 281 10.02 -10.70 -11.52
CA SER A 281 9.57 -11.91 -12.22
C SER A 281 9.90 -13.19 -11.44
N GLY A 282 9.33 -14.30 -11.88
CA GLY A 282 9.65 -15.63 -11.35
C GLY A 282 10.96 -16.18 -11.94
N PRO A 283 11.22 -17.49 -11.79
CA PRO A 283 12.34 -18.18 -12.42
C PRO A 283 12.43 -17.96 -13.94
N ASP A 284 11.30 -17.77 -14.62
CA ASP A 284 11.21 -17.49 -16.07
C ASP A 284 11.86 -16.17 -16.51
N GLY A 285 12.11 -15.24 -15.59
CA GLY A 285 12.66 -13.93 -15.90
C GLY A 285 11.72 -12.98 -16.65
N LEU A 286 10.44 -13.35 -16.89
CA LEU A 286 9.48 -12.57 -17.64
C LEU A 286 8.60 -11.69 -16.72
N PRO A 287 8.72 -10.36 -16.77
CA PRO A 287 7.90 -9.46 -15.95
C PRO A 287 6.50 -9.26 -16.52
N ALA A 288 5.60 -8.71 -15.69
CA ALA A 288 4.20 -8.48 -16.06
C ALA A 288 4.03 -7.58 -17.31
N CYS A 289 4.94 -6.64 -17.58
CA CYS A 289 4.86 -5.78 -18.75
C CYS A 289 4.84 -6.54 -20.08
N VAL A 290 5.54 -7.68 -20.17
CA VAL A 290 5.53 -8.54 -21.38
C VAL A 290 4.09 -8.94 -21.71
N TYR A 291 3.37 -9.44 -20.70
CA TYR A 291 1.98 -9.87 -20.86
C TYR A 291 1.02 -8.70 -21.04
N ILE A 292 1.18 -7.58 -20.31
CA ILE A 292 0.34 -6.39 -20.46
C ILE A 292 0.35 -5.89 -21.92
N HIS A 293 1.51 -5.92 -22.58
CA HIS A 293 1.66 -5.46 -23.96
C HIS A 293 1.31 -6.50 -25.04
N SER A 294 0.93 -7.73 -24.67
CA SER A 294 0.65 -8.81 -25.63
C SER A 294 -0.51 -9.73 -25.28
N ILE A 295 -1.27 -9.45 -24.22
CA ILE A 295 -2.30 -10.36 -23.73
C ILE A 295 -3.43 -10.60 -24.73
N ASP A 296 -3.72 -9.63 -25.58
CA ASP A 296 -4.68 -9.73 -26.68
C ASP A 296 -4.28 -10.75 -27.75
N LEU A 297 -2.99 -11.07 -27.85
CA LEU A 297 -2.45 -12.11 -28.73
C LEU A 297 -2.35 -13.46 -28.01
N ILE A 298 -2.01 -13.44 -26.71
CA ILE A 298 -1.65 -14.63 -25.93
C ILE A 298 -2.87 -15.31 -25.28
N ASP A 299 -3.92 -14.57 -24.96
CA ASP A 299 -5.07 -15.06 -24.19
C ASP A 299 -5.79 -16.27 -24.85
N LYS A 300 -5.87 -16.31 -26.17
CA LYS A 300 -6.41 -17.43 -26.96
C LYS A 300 -5.62 -18.72 -26.80
N HIS A 301 -4.35 -18.64 -26.40
CA HIS A 301 -3.50 -19.78 -26.08
C HIS A 301 -3.52 -20.12 -24.59
N LEU A 302 -3.63 -19.12 -23.71
CA LEU A 302 -3.73 -19.34 -22.26
C LEU A 302 -5.07 -19.94 -21.83
N LEU A 303 -6.17 -19.54 -22.48
CA LEU A 303 -7.50 -19.95 -22.07
C LEU A 303 -7.69 -21.49 -22.07
N PRO A 304 -7.32 -22.23 -23.13
CA PRO A 304 -7.40 -23.70 -23.11
C PRO A 304 -6.51 -24.34 -22.05
N ILE A 305 -5.32 -23.79 -21.81
CA ILE A 305 -4.38 -24.27 -20.78
C ILE A 305 -5.02 -24.11 -19.39
N PHE A 306 -5.56 -22.92 -19.10
CA PHE A 306 -6.18 -22.62 -17.82
C PHE A 306 -7.44 -23.45 -17.56
N ARG A 307 -8.32 -23.58 -18.56
CA ARG A 307 -9.52 -24.42 -18.45
C ARG A 307 -9.15 -25.89 -18.28
N ALA A 308 -8.18 -26.40 -19.03
CA ALA A 308 -7.74 -27.78 -18.89
C ALA A 308 -7.08 -28.04 -17.54
N SER A 309 -6.24 -27.11 -17.06
CA SER A 309 -5.62 -27.17 -15.73
C SER A 309 -6.68 -27.31 -14.63
N LEU A 310 -7.72 -26.47 -14.62
CA LEU A 310 -8.80 -26.54 -13.63
C LEU A 310 -9.67 -27.80 -13.79
N ARG A 311 -10.11 -28.09 -15.02
CA ARG A 311 -11.02 -29.22 -15.32
C ARG A 311 -10.38 -30.57 -15.02
N LEU A 312 -9.10 -30.74 -15.35
CA LEU A 312 -8.37 -32.00 -15.15
C LEU A 312 -7.72 -32.10 -13.76
N GLY A 313 -7.71 -31.00 -12.97
CA GLY A 313 -6.98 -30.96 -11.71
C GLY A 313 -5.47 -31.07 -11.89
N ILE A 314 -4.94 -30.54 -13.00
CA ILE A 314 -3.52 -30.65 -13.38
C ILE A 314 -2.84 -29.30 -13.20
N TYR A 315 -1.65 -29.28 -12.59
CA TYR A 315 -0.80 -28.09 -12.52
C TYR A 315 0.46 -28.30 -13.37
N PRO A 316 0.73 -27.42 -14.37
CA PRO A 316 1.89 -27.54 -15.25
C PRO A 316 3.21 -27.62 -14.49
N ALA A 317 4.13 -28.47 -14.97
CA ALA A 317 5.42 -28.72 -14.32
C ALA A 317 6.25 -27.43 -14.20
N ALA A 318 6.31 -26.63 -15.27
CA ALA A 318 7.04 -25.37 -15.31
C ALA A 318 6.54 -24.32 -14.29
N TRP A 319 5.33 -24.48 -13.74
CA TRP A 319 4.78 -23.56 -12.75
C TRP A 319 5.03 -24.01 -11.30
N ARG A 320 5.58 -25.22 -11.08
CA ARG A 320 5.91 -25.76 -9.76
C ARG A 320 7.21 -25.19 -9.19
N GLU A 321 8.01 -24.56 -10.03
CA GLU A 321 9.26 -23.92 -9.65
C GLU A 321 9.05 -22.47 -9.23
N SER A 322 9.78 -22.05 -8.20
CA SER A 322 9.73 -20.68 -7.69
C SER A 322 11.10 -20.18 -7.25
N ARG A 323 11.26 -18.86 -7.14
CA ARG A 323 12.45 -18.25 -6.51
C ARG A 323 12.04 -17.57 -5.22
N THR A 324 12.51 -18.05 -4.08
CA THR A 324 12.20 -17.46 -2.78
C THR A 324 13.23 -16.40 -2.43
N VAL A 325 12.84 -15.12 -2.49
CA VAL A 325 13.70 -14.00 -2.09
C VAL A 325 13.57 -13.78 -0.59
N VAL A 326 14.70 -13.71 0.11
CA VAL A 326 14.74 -13.58 1.57
C VAL A 326 14.90 -12.11 1.97
N LEU A 327 13.80 -11.47 2.38
CA LEU A 327 13.79 -10.06 2.76
C LEU A 327 13.99 -9.86 4.26
N ARG A 328 14.81 -8.88 4.66
CA ARG A 328 14.96 -8.49 6.08
C ARG A 328 13.68 -7.90 6.65
N LYS A 329 13.34 -8.26 7.88
CA LYS A 329 12.37 -7.51 8.68
C LYS A 329 13.03 -6.21 9.18
N PRO A 330 12.30 -5.08 9.19
CA PRO A 330 12.84 -3.82 9.71
C PRO A 330 13.41 -3.98 11.13
N GLY A 331 14.61 -3.45 11.37
CA GLY A 331 15.27 -3.47 12.69
C GLY A 331 15.83 -4.82 13.15
N LYS A 332 15.87 -5.85 12.29
CA LYS A 332 16.43 -7.18 12.62
C LYS A 332 17.55 -7.57 11.62
N PRO A 333 18.82 -7.23 11.90
CA PRO A 333 19.91 -7.38 10.92
C PRO A 333 20.61 -8.76 10.91
N ASP A 334 20.35 -9.61 11.90
CA ASP A 334 21.10 -10.87 12.11
C ASP A 334 20.60 -12.04 11.24
N TYR A 335 21.48 -12.53 10.36
CA TYR A 335 21.24 -13.65 9.43
C TYR A 335 21.20 -15.03 10.09
N GLY A 336 21.70 -15.18 11.32
CA GLY A 336 21.61 -16.43 12.08
C GLY A 336 20.21 -16.75 12.60
N LEU A 337 19.31 -15.74 12.61
CA LEU A 337 17.95 -15.88 13.14
C LEU A 337 16.93 -15.97 12.01
N ALA A 338 16.40 -17.17 11.73
CA ALA A 338 15.34 -17.37 10.73
C ALA A 338 14.12 -16.42 10.91
N LYS A 339 13.82 -16.03 12.16
CA LYS A 339 12.73 -15.09 12.49
C LYS A 339 12.99 -13.63 12.04
N ALA A 340 14.21 -13.26 11.69
CA ALA A 340 14.59 -11.92 11.24
C ALA A 340 14.25 -11.65 9.76
N TYR A 341 13.82 -12.67 9.01
CA TYR A 341 13.54 -12.56 7.57
C TYR A 341 12.10 -12.92 7.22
N ARG A 342 11.66 -12.47 6.06
CA ARG A 342 10.42 -12.86 5.40
C ARG A 342 10.78 -13.48 4.04
N PRO A 343 10.60 -14.80 3.87
CA PRO A 343 10.72 -15.43 2.57
C PRO A 343 9.54 -15.01 1.68
N ILE A 344 9.79 -14.61 0.44
CA ILE A 344 8.73 -14.31 -0.54
C ILE A 344 8.95 -15.15 -1.79
N ALA A 345 7.99 -16.00 -2.14
CA ALA A 345 8.03 -16.82 -3.33
C ALA A 345 7.69 -16.00 -4.58
N LEU A 346 8.66 -15.86 -5.48
CA LEU A 346 8.45 -15.31 -6.80
C LEU A 346 8.03 -16.44 -7.74
N LEU A 347 6.73 -16.52 -8.03
CA LEU A 347 6.15 -17.42 -9.02
C LEU A 347 6.17 -16.81 -10.43
N ASN A 348 6.18 -17.67 -11.45
CA ASN A 348 6.01 -17.30 -12.87
C ASN A 348 4.73 -16.49 -13.07
N VAL A 349 4.78 -15.45 -13.91
CA VAL A 349 3.66 -14.50 -14.03
C VAL A 349 2.41 -15.17 -14.56
N ILE A 350 2.52 -16.06 -15.56
CA ILE A 350 1.37 -16.82 -16.10
C ILE A 350 0.67 -17.63 -15.00
N SER A 351 1.45 -18.29 -14.13
CA SER A 351 0.89 -19.05 -13.00
C SER A 351 0.13 -18.15 -12.01
N LYS A 352 0.61 -16.91 -11.82
CA LYS A 352 -0.07 -15.89 -11.00
C LYS A 352 -1.34 -15.38 -11.67
N VAL A 353 -1.39 -15.30 -13.00
CA VAL A 353 -2.62 -14.92 -13.73
C VAL A 353 -3.72 -15.93 -13.43
N LEU A 354 -3.46 -17.23 -13.63
CA LEU A 354 -4.43 -18.28 -13.30
C LEU A 354 -4.81 -18.24 -11.81
N SER A 355 -3.82 -18.09 -10.93
CA SER A 355 -4.06 -17.97 -9.49
C SER A 355 -5.00 -16.81 -9.17
N SER A 356 -4.78 -15.62 -9.72
CA SER A 356 -5.65 -14.46 -9.53
C SER A 356 -7.07 -14.69 -10.08
N CYS A 357 -7.22 -15.34 -11.24
CA CYS A 357 -8.53 -15.68 -11.78
C CYS A 357 -9.32 -16.58 -10.81
N VAL A 358 -8.68 -17.64 -10.32
CA VAL A 358 -9.29 -18.56 -9.35
C VAL A 358 -9.56 -17.85 -8.02
N ALA A 359 -8.66 -17.00 -7.55
CA ALA A 359 -8.82 -16.26 -6.31
C ALA A 359 -10.04 -15.33 -6.38
N ASN A 360 -10.20 -14.61 -7.48
CA ASN A 360 -11.38 -13.75 -7.69
C ASN A 360 -12.67 -14.57 -7.67
N ARG A 361 -12.69 -15.73 -8.34
CA ARG A 361 -13.87 -16.60 -8.36
C ARG A 361 -14.21 -17.18 -6.98
N LEU A 362 -13.21 -17.70 -6.26
CA LEU A 362 -13.39 -18.23 -4.91
C LEU A 362 -13.82 -17.16 -3.91
N ASN A 363 -13.32 -15.93 -4.03
CA ASN A 363 -13.79 -14.81 -3.20
C ASN A 363 -15.26 -14.49 -3.49
N SER A 364 -15.66 -14.43 -4.77
CA SER A 364 -17.08 -14.19 -5.12
C SER A 364 -18.00 -15.28 -4.56
N LEU A 365 -17.64 -16.56 -4.74
CA LEU A 365 -18.41 -17.68 -4.20
C LEU A 365 -18.44 -17.69 -2.67
N ALA A 366 -17.34 -17.33 -2.02
CA ALA A 366 -17.26 -17.26 -0.56
C ALA A 366 -18.22 -16.22 0.02
N GLU A 367 -18.37 -15.06 -0.64
CA GLU A 367 -19.33 -14.03 -0.23
C GLU A 367 -20.78 -14.41 -0.60
N GLU A 368 -21.00 -14.98 -1.78
CA GLU A 368 -22.33 -15.42 -2.24
C GLU A 368 -22.95 -16.50 -1.33
N HIS A 369 -22.15 -17.46 -0.89
CA HIS A 369 -22.60 -18.58 -0.07
C HIS A 369 -22.29 -18.45 1.43
N GLY A 370 -21.74 -17.31 1.86
CA GLY A 370 -21.42 -17.07 3.27
C GLY A 370 -20.43 -18.08 3.87
N TRP A 371 -19.43 -18.52 3.10
CA TRP A 371 -18.46 -19.53 3.54
C TRP A 371 -17.55 -19.04 4.67
N LEU A 372 -17.29 -17.73 4.70
CA LEU A 372 -16.38 -17.11 5.65
C LEU A 372 -17.17 -16.49 6.81
N PRO A 373 -16.74 -16.68 8.08
CA PRO A 373 -17.39 -16.08 9.24
C PRO A 373 -17.40 -14.55 9.19
N ASP A 374 -18.49 -13.94 9.65
CA ASP A 374 -18.67 -12.48 9.67
C ASP A 374 -17.58 -11.72 10.44
N HIS A 375 -17.00 -12.37 11.46
CA HIS A 375 -15.96 -11.79 12.31
C HIS A 375 -14.54 -12.01 11.77
N HIS A 376 -14.41 -12.56 10.56
CA HIS A 376 -13.15 -12.64 9.84
C HIS A 376 -13.03 -11.49 8.85
N PHE A 377 -12.21 -10.48 9.17
CA PHE A 377 -12.12 -9.23 8.39
C PHE A 377 -10.92 -9.22 7.42
N GLY A 378 -9.86 -9.96 7.74
CA GLY A 378 -8.60 -9.90 7.02
C GLY A 378 -8.69 -10.49 5.61
N GLY A 379 -8.20 -9.76 4.61
CA GLY A 379 -8.08 -10.28 3.24
C GLY A 379 -9.40 -10.41 2.48
N ARG A 380 -10.52 -9.90 3.00
CA ARG A 380 -11.84 -9.93 2.36
C ARG A 380 -12.18 -8.59 1.69
N PRO A 381 -12.81 -8.59 0.50
CA PRO A 381 -13.31 -7.37 -0.13
C PRO A 381 -14.34 -6.66 0.76
N GLY A 382 -14.24 -5.33 0.89
CA GLY A 382 -15.20 -4.54 1.67
C GLY A 382 -14.98 -4.51 3.18
N HIS A 383 -14.02 -5.29 3.70
CA HIS A 383 -13.66 -5.30 5.12
C HIS A 383 -12.31 -4.62 5.35
N THR A 384 -12.19 -3.93 6.49
CA THR A 384 -10.98 -3.19 6.87
C THR A 384 -10.47 -3.59 8.25
N THR A 385 -9.21 -3.28 8.52
CA THR A 385 -8.63 -3.41 9.87
C THR A 385 -9.39 -2.61 10.92
N THR A 386 -9.99 -1.48 10.52
CA THR A 386 -10.74 -0.62 11.44
C THR A 386 -12.09 -1.20 11.83
N ASP A 387 -12.73 -2.01 10.96
CA ASP A 387 -13.99 -2.69 11.29
C ASP A 387 -13.78 -3.70 12.43
N ALA A 388 -12.70 -4.47 12.36
CA ALA A 388 -12.29 -5.38 13.42
C ALA A 388 -12.06 -4.64 14.76
N LEU A 389 -11.34 -3.51 14.70
CA LEU A 389 -11.06 -2.69 15.89
C LEU A 389 -12.33 -2.04 16.48
N HIS A 390 -13.29 -1.63 15.63
CA HIS A 390 -14.58 -1.13 16.07
C HIS A 390 -15.38 -2.19 16.79
N LEU A 391 -15.45 -3.40 16.22
CA LEU A 391 -16.20 -4.48 16.83
C LEU A 391 -15.65 -4.82 18.22
N ILE A 392 -14.33 -4.96 18.38
CA ILE A 392 -13.70 -5.17 19.71
C ILE A 392 -14.07 -4.03 20.67
N THR A 393 -13.85 -2.79 20.24
CA THR A 393 -14.07 -1.60 21.09
C THR A 393 -15.53 -1.47 21.50
N LYS A 394 -16.46 -1.75 20.58
CA LYS A 394 -17.90 -1.74 20.82
C LYS A 394 -18.28 -2.83 21.81
N SER A 395 -17.86 -4.08 21.59
CA SER A 395 -18.17 -5.19 22.50
C SER A 395 -17.68 -4.92 23.93
N ILE A 396 -16.48 -4.36 24.09
CA ILE A 396 -15.96 -3.96 25.40
C ILE A 396 -16.83 -2.86 26.04
N LYS A 397 -17.20 -1.83 25.28
CA LYS A 397 -18.05 -0.72 25.79
C LYS A 397 -19.47 -1.18 26.12
N ASP A 398 -20.05 -2.08 25.33
CA ASP A 398 -21.37 -2.66 25.57
C ASP A 398 -21.36 -3.53 26.85
N ALA A 399 -20.28 -4.29 27.09
CA ALA A 399 -20.08 -4.99 28.36
C ALA A 399 -20.04 -4.00 29.54
N TRP A 400 -19.30 -2.90 29.42
CA TRP A 400 -19.26 -1.87 30.46
C TRP A 400 -20.63 -1.23 30.72
N ALA A 401 -21.40 -0.95 29.68
CA ALA A 401 -22.76 -0.40 29.81
C ALA A 401 -23.69 -1.33 30.60
N THR A 402 -23.44 -2.64 30.55
CA THR A 402 -24.18 -3.66 31.32
C THR A 402 -23.52 -4.00 32.67
N LYS A 403 -22.64 -3.13 33.16
CA LYS A 403 -21.89 -3.29 34.44
C LYS A 403 -21.03 -4.57 34.48
N LYS A 404 -20.57 -5.03 33.32
CA LYS A 404 -19.63 -6.15 33.17
C LYS A 404 -18.22 -5.64 32.86
N VAL A 405 -17.24 -6.50 33.06
CA VAL A 405 -15.84 -6.31 32.62
C VAL A 405 -15.56 -7.24 31.44
N ALA A 406 -14.57 -6.90 30.61
CA ALA A 406 -14.21 -7.69 29.44
C ALA A 406 -12.73 -8.09 29.49
N SER A 407 -12.36 -9.23 28.90
CA SER A 407 -10.98 -9.66 28.76
C SER A 407 -10.72 -10.04 27.31
N ALA A 408 -9.57 -9.66 26.76
CA ALA A 408 -9.15 -10.07 25.42
C ALA A 408 -7.84 -10.83 25.46
N LEU A 409 -7.76 -11.91 24.67
CA LEU A 409 -6.58 -12.73 24.45
C LEU A 409 -6.13 -12.59 22.99
N PHE A 410 -4.91 -12.09 22.79
CA PHE A 410 -4.31 -11.86 21.48
C PHE A 410 -3.35 -13.00 21.15
N LEU A 411 -3.69 -13.81 20.16
CA LEU A 411 -2.97 -15.02 19.77
C LEU A 411 -2.12 -14.75 18.51
N ASP A 412 -0.88 -15.27 18.51
CA ASP A 412 0.05 -15.20 17.38
C ASP A 412 0.29 -16.61 16.81
N VAL A 413 -0.12 -16.86 15.56
CA VAL A 413 0.08 -18.16 14.89
C VAL A 413 1.52 -18.26 14.38
N LYS A 414 2.25 -19.30 14.79
CA LYS A 414 3.63 -19.52 14.37
C LYS A 414 3.69 -19.82 12.87
N GLY A 415 4.14 -18.86 12.07
CA GLY A 415 4.46 -19.07 10.67
C GLY A 415 3.26 -19.56 9.84
N ALA A 416 2.11 -18.90 9.98
CA ALA A 416 0.83 -19.17 9.31
C ALA A 416 0.92 -19.85 7.92
N PHE A 417 1.42 -19.13 6.90
CA PHE A 417 1.42 -19.62 5.51
C PHE A 417 2.33 -20.84 5.29
N PRO A 418 3.60 -20.87 5.76
CA PRO A 418 4.47 -22.05 5.67
C PRO A 418 3.95 -23.31 6.38
N HIS A 419 3.12 -23.16 7.42
CA HIS A 419 2.65 -24.29 8.22
C HIS A 419 1.29 -24.83 7.76
N ALA A 420 0.53 -24.07 6.96
CA ALA A 420 -0.77 -24.47 6.45
C ALA A 420 -0.69 -25.78 5.64
N TYR A 421 -1.33 -26.83 6.13
CA TYR A 421 -1.25 -28.19 5.59
C TYR A 421 -2.26 -28.40 4.45
N PRO A 422 -1.82 -28.64 3.18
CA PRO A 422 -2.73 -28.71 2.03
C PRO A 422 -3.86 -29.75 2.13
N PRO A 423 -3.64 -30.99 2.65
CA PRO A 423 -4.73 -31.94 2.85
C PRO A 423 -5.79 -31.47 3.84
N ARG A 424 -5.39 -30.81 4.95
CA ARG A 424 -6.34 -30.21 5.89
C ARG A 424 -7.08 -29.02 5.26
N LEU A 425 -6.40 -28.21 4.45
CA LEU A 425 -7.05 -27.16 3.66
C LEU A 425 -8.12 -27.75 2.72
N ALA A 426 -7.81 -28.85 2.02
CA ALA A 426 -8.77 -29.52 1.15
C ALA A 426 -10.00 -30.01 1.92
N GLU A 427 -9.80 -30.57 3.12
CA GLU A 427 -10.88 -30.98 4.01
C GLU A 427 -11.78 -29.80 4.42
N ASN A 428 -11.18 -28.67 4.81
CA ASN A 428 -11.93 -27.47 5.16
C ASN A 428 -12.70 -26.92 3.95
N MET A 429 -12.10 -26.93 2.75
CA MET A 429 -12.79 -26.52 1.51
C MET A 429 -13.98 -27.42 1.19
N LYS A 430 -13.85 -28.75 1.35
CA LYS A 430 -14.97 -29.69 1.18
C LYS A 430 -16.08 -29.44 2.20
N ASN A 431 -15.74 -29.18 3.45
CA ASN A 431 -16.71 -28.86 4.51
C ASN A 431 -17.48 -27.56 4.26
N LEU A 432 -16.91 -26.64 3.48
CA LEU A 432 -17.57 -25.42 3.03
C LEU A 432 -18.42 -25.61 1.76
N GLY A 433 -18.35 -26.78 1.11
CA GLY A 433 -19.03 -27.02 -0.17
C GLY A 433 -18.32 -26.41 -1.37
N VAL A 434 -17.02 -26.13 -1.27
CA VAL A 434 -16.24 -25.59 -2.40
C VAL A 434 -16.25 -26.60 -3.57
N PRO A 435 -16.43 -26.15 -4.83
CA PRO A 435 -16.44 -27.04 -6.00
C PRO A 435 -15.21 -27.96 -6.06
N ALA A 436 -15.45 -29.26 -6.33
CA ALA A 436 -14.42 -30.29 -6.24
C ALA A 436 -13.20 -30.04 -7.16
N HIS A 437 -13.41 -29.44 -8.33
CA HIS A 437 -12.33 -29.14 -9.26
C HIS A 437 -11.34 -28.09 -8.68
N TYR A 438 -11.80 -27.11 -7.88
CA TYR A 438 -10.90 -26.19 -7.19
C TYR A 438 -10.12 -26.87 -6.06
N VAL A 439 -10.76 -27.79 -5.33
CA VAL A 439 -10.10 -28.56 -4.27
C VAL A 439 -9.00 -29.44 -4.85
N ASN A 440 -9.30 -30.18 -5.92
CA ASN A 440 -8.35 -31.05 -6.60
C ASN A 440 -7.21 -30.25 -7.23
N TRP A 441 -7.53 -29.14 -7.89
CA TRP A 441 -6.53 -28.26 -8.50
C TRP A 441 -5.64 -27.58 -7.45
N MET A 442 -6.17 -27.19 -6.29
CA MET A 442 -5.40 -26.66 -5.17
C MET A 442 -4.36 -27.68 -4.67
N LEU A 443 -4.78 -28.94 -4.48
CA LEU A 443 -3.88 -30.02 -4.09
C LEU A 443 -2.78 -30.23 -5.14
N ALA A 444 -3.16 -30.29 -6.42
CA ALA A 444 -2.20 -30.44 -7.52
C ALA A 444 -1.20 -29.28 -7.56
N LYS A 445 -1.65 -28.04 -7.40
CA LYS A 445 -0.81 -26.84 -7.38
C LYS A 445 0.19 -26.84 -6.22
N LEU A 446 -0.22 -27.29 -5.03
CA LEU A 446 0.64 -27.26 -3.84
C LEU A 446 1.54 -28.51 -3.72
N SER A 447 1.33 -29.51 -4.57
CA SER A 447 2.15 -30.73 -4.64
C SER A 447 3.38 -30.58 -5.54
N GLY A 448 4.47 -31.28 -5.20
CA GLY A 448 5.66 -31.41 -6.05
C GLY A 448 6.32 -30.07 -6.41
N ARG A 449 6.27 -29.08 -5.51
CA ARG A 449 6.87 -27.76 -5.69
C ARG A 449 8.34 -27.76 -5.32
N SER A 450 9.12 -26.90 -5.98
CA SER A 450 10.51 -26.65 -5.64
C SER A 450 10.80 -25.14 -5.63
N THR A 451 11.81 -24.73 -4.86
CA THR A 451 12.25 -23.34 -4.79
C THR A 451 13.74 -23.21 -4.61
N CYS A 452 14.34 -22.20 -5.23
CA CYS A 452 15.69 -21.76 -4.88
C CYS A 452 15.61 -20.56 -3.94
N LEU A 453 16.37 -20.57 -2.84
CA LEU A 453 16.53 -19.41 -1.97
C LEU A 453 17.48 -18.41 -2.62
N SER A 454 17.07 -17.16 -2.72
CA SER A 454 17.87 -16.07 -3.29
C SER A 454 18.15 -15.01 -2.22
N PHE A 455 19.43 -14.74 -2.00
CA PHE A 455 19.97 -13.73 -1.10
C PHE A 455 20.91 -12.85 -1.90
N ASP A 456 20.61 -11.56 -2.08
CA ASP A 456 21.46 -10.62 -2.82
C ASP A 456 22.08 -11.23 -4.12
N ASP A 457 23.35 -11.62 -4.11
CA ASP A 457 24.10 -12.23 -5.22
C ASP A 457 24.19 -13.77 -5.21
N TYR A 458 23.65 -14.43 -4.19
CA TYR A 458 23.63 -15.88 -4.04
C TYR A 458 22.25 -16.49 -4.33
N THR A 459 22.23 -17.63 -5.01
CA THR A 459 21.05 -18.48 -5.20
C THR A 459 21.40 -19.91 -4.81
N SER A 460 20.58 -20.55 -3.98
CA SER A 460 20.79 -21.94 -3.55
C SER A 460 20.43 -22.94 -4.64
N ASP A 461 20.83 -24.18 -4.42
CA ASP A 461 20.27 -25.33 -5.14
C ASP A 461 18.74 -25.43 -4.93
N PRO A 462 18.01 -26.08 -5.85
CA PRO A 462 16.59 -26.31 -5.70
C PRO A 462 16.26 -27.10 -4.44
N LEU A 463 15.32 -26.59 -3.65
CA LEU A 463 14.81 -27.20 -2.43
C LEU A 463 13.36 -27.62 -2.64
N PRO A 464 12.96 -28.84 -2.26
CA PRO A 464 11.55 -29.23 -2.28
C PRO A 464 10.74 -28.41 -1.27
N ILE A 465 9.50 -28.09 -1.62
CA ILE A 465 8.52 -27.48 -0.71
C ILE A 465 7.45 -28.52 -0.41
N ASP A 466 7.59 -29.19 0.74
CA ASP A 466 6.72 -30.30 1.14
C ASP A 466 5.42 -29.84 1.85
N ASN A 467 5.41 -28.62 2.39
CA ASN A 467 4.26 -28.09 3.14
C ASN A 467 4.07 -26.57 2.92
N GLY A 468 2.92 -26.06 3.33
CA GLY A 468 2.60 -24.64 3.32
C GLY A 468 1.98 -24.15 2.02
N ILE A 469 1.48 -22.92 2.05
CA ILE A 469 0.95 -22.20 0.90
C ILE A 469 1.91 -21.09 0.46
N ASP A 470 1.94 -20.80 -0.85
CA ASP A 470 2.93 -19.88 -1.46
C ASP A 470 2.81 -18.43 -0.94
N GLN A 471 3.76 -17.94 -0.14
CA GLN A 471 3.78 -16.52 0.25
C GLN A 471 4.04 -15.61 -0.96
N GLY A 472 3.07 -14.75 -1.30
CA GLY A 472 3.12 -13.87 -2.47
C GLY A 472 2.29 -14.37 -3.66
N CYS A 473 1.66 -15.53 -3.55
CA CYS A 473 0.63 -15.98 -4.48
C CYS A 473 -0.72 -15.27 -4.19
N PRO A 474 -1.43 -14.78 -5.22
CA PRO A 474 -2.76 -14.16 -5.06
C PRO A 474 -3.80 -15.06 -4.36
N LEU A 475 -3.70 -16.39 -4.54
CA LEU A 475 -4.63 -17.35 -3.94
C LEU A 475 -4.42 -17.60 -2.45
N SER A 476 -3.20 -17.40 -1.97
CA SER A 476 -2.83 -17.87 -0.64
C SER A 476 -3.60 -17.18 0.47
N VAL A 477 -4.09 -15.96 0.24
CA VAL A 477 -4.97 -15.29 1.20
C VAL A 477 -6.28 -16.06 1.36
N ILE A 478 -7.06 -16.26 0.30
CA ILE A 478 -8.36 -16.96 0.38
C ILE A 478 -8.21 -18.41 0.86
N PHE A 479 -7.13 -19.09 0.46
CA PHE A 479 -6.80 -20.42 1.00
C PHE A 479 -6.57 -20.39 2.50
N TYR A 480 -5.83 -19.42 3.01
CA TYR A 480 -5.65 -19.28 4.46
C TYR A 480 -6.96 -18.93 5.17
N LEU A 481 -7.86 -18.17 4.52
CA LEU A 481 -9.18 -17.88 5.12
C LEU A 481 -10.06 -19.13 5.24
N PHE A 482 -10.03 -20.03 4.25
CA PHE A 482 -10.68 -21.34 4.39
C PHE A 482 -10.00 -22.22 5.45
N TYR A 483 -8.67 -22.10 5.57
CA TYR A 483 -7.88 -22.84 6.55
C TYR A 483 -8.22 -22.47 8.00
N ASN A 484 -8.30 -21.17 8.31
CA ASN A 484 -8.53 -20.66 9.65
C ASN A 484 -10.02 -20.47 9.99
N SER A 485 -10.94 -20.61 9.02
CA SER A 485 -12.38 -20.44 9.23
C SER A 485 -12.93 -21.22 10.45
N PRO A 486 -12.56 -22.49 10.70
CA PRO A 486 -13.03 -23.21 11.90
C PRO A 486 -12.63 -22.54 13.22
N LEU A 487 -11.46 -21.89 13.28
CA LEU A 487 -10.98 -21.19 14.48
C LEU A 487 -11.86 -19.99 14.83
N VAL A 488 -12.34 -19.26 13.82
CA VAL A 488 -13.23 -18.09 14.03
C VAL A 488 -14.62 -18.51 14.48
N LYS A 489 -15.02 -19.76 14.22
CA LYS A 489 -16.27 -20.38 14.65
C LYS A 489 -16.21 -21.02 16.04
N VAL A 490 -15.07 -20.91 16.75
CA VAL A 490 -14.92 -21.44 18.11
C VAL A 490 -15.95 -20.88 19.10
N PRO A 491 -16.30 -19.57 19.13
CA PRO A 491 -17.27 -19.02 20.08
C PRO A 491 -18.62 -19.75 20.05
N ARG A 492 -19.17 -20.09 21.23
CA ARG A 492 -20.45 -20.83 21.37
C ARG A 492 -21.53 -20.06 22.12
N SER A 493 -21.17 -19.00 22.84
CA SER A 493 -22.09 -18.25 23.69
C SER A 493 -22.10 -16.77 23.34
N ASN A 494 -23.16 -16.08 23.77
CA ASN A 494 -23.31 -14.64 23.52
C ASN A 494 -22.29 -13.77 24.26
N ASN A 495 -21.46 -14.34 25.14
CA ASN A 495 -20.41 -13.62 25.86
C ASN A 495 -19.00 -13.95 25.33
N GLU A 496 -18.92 -14.71 24.24
CA GLU A 496 -17.68 -15.09 23.57
C GLU A 496 -17.63 -14.45 22.18
N LEU A 497 -16.46 -13.93 21.81
CA LEU A 497 -16.25 -13.33 20.50
C LEU A 497 -14.85 -13.72 20.00
N CYS A 498 -14.77 -14.11 18.73
CA CYS A 498 -13.50 -14.30 18.02
C CYS A 498 -13.44 -13.32 16.87
N ILE A 499 -12.38 -12.54 16.81
CA ILE A 499 -12.10 -11.64 15.69
C ILE A 499 -10.79 -12.06 15.07
N ALA A 500 -10.80 -12.18 13.75
CA ALA A 500 -9.65 -12.62 13.00
C ALA A 500 -9.32 -11.62 11.89
N TYR A 501 -8.03 -11.39 11.70
CA TYR A 501 -7.48 -10.67 10.57
C TYR A 501 -6.33 -11.50 9.97
N ILE A 502 -6.65 -12.37 9.02
CA ILE A 502 -5.70 -13.35 8.47
C ILE A 502 -5.15 -14.23 9.62
N ASP A 503 -3.92 -14.03 10.06
CA ASP A 503 -3.25 -14.78 11.11
C ASP A 503 -3.37 -14.15 12.51
N ASP A 504 -3.73 -12.87 12.60
CA ASP A 504 -3.97 -12.20 13.88
C ASP A 504 -5.34 -12.63 14.43
N ILE A 505 -5.35 -13.39 15.53
CA ILE A 505 -6.58 -13.89 16.18
C ILE A 505 -6.75 -13.25 17.54
N THR A 506 -7.94 -12.75 17.84
CA THR A 506 -8.28 -12.14 19.13
C THR A 506 -9.57 -12.75 19.67
N PHE A 507 -9.49 -13.36 20.85
CA PHE A 507 -10.68 -13.72 21.61
C PHE A 507 -11.05 -12.60 22.57
N VAL A 508 -12.34 -12.34 22.72
CA VAL A 508 -12.89 -11.38 23.68
C VAL A 508 -14.01 -12.06 24.44
N THR A 509 -13.96 -12.00 25.77
CA THR A 509 -15.01 -12.48 26.66
C THR A 509 -15.46 -11.38 27.61
N TRP A 510 -16.70 -11.45 28.11
CA TRP A 510 -17.19 -10.50 29.09
C TRP A 510 -18.14 -11.10 30.13
N GLY A 511 -18.08 -10.57 31.34
CA GLY A 511 -18.67 -11.17 32.53
C GLY A 511 -18.57 -10.25 33.75
N HIS A 512 -18.93 -10.76 34.93
CA HIS A 512 -18.93 -9.94 36.15
C HIS A 512 -17.54 -9.75 36.77
N THR A 513 -16.64 -10.73 36.56
CA THR A 513 -15.28 -10.74 37.12
C THR A 513 -14.26 -11.09 36.03
N PHE A 514 -12.98 -10.76 36.24
CA PHE A 514 -11.92 -11.13 35.30
C PHE A 514 -11.60 -12.63 35.39
N GLU A 515 -11.71 -13.21 36.57
CA GLU A 515 -11.58 -14.65 36.83
C GLU A 515 -12.57 -15.47 35.98
N ASP A 516 -13.84 -15.05 35.93
CA ASP A 516 -14.86 -15.71 35.10
C ASP A 516 -14.53 -15.60 33.60
N ASN A 517 -14.07 -14.42 33.17
CA ASN A 517 -13.66 -14.19 31.80
C ASN A 517 -12.44 -15.04 31.42
N HIS A 518 -11.46 -15.17 32.31
CA HIS A 518 -10.26 -15.98 32.13
C HIS A 518 -10.59 -17.47 32.09
N ARG A 519 -11.51 -17.94 32.94
CA ARG A 519 -12.04 -19.31 32.86
C ARG A 519 -12.67 -19.55 31.49
N THR A 520 -13.51 -18.63 31.03
CA THR A 520 -14.16 -18.73 29.70
C THR A 520 -13.13 -18.74 28.57
N LEU A 521 -12.09 -17.89 28.61
CA LEU A 521 -11.00 -17.89 27.63
C LEU A 521 -10.23 -19.21 27.65
N THR A 522 -9.95 -19.75 28.83
CA THR A 522 -9.27 -21.04 28.99
C THR A 522 -10.12 -22.19 28.46
N GLU A 523 -11.42 -22.16 28.68
CA GLU A 523 -12.38 -23.11 28.12
C GLU A 523 -12.44 -23.01 26.59
N MET A 524 -12.51 -21.81 26.00
CA MET A 524 -12.46 -21.63 24.54
C MET A 524 -11.19 -22.24 23.93
N MET A 525 -10.07 -22.16 24.66
CA MET A 525 -8.80 -22.73 24.22
C MET A 525 -8.78 -24.26 24.31
N SER A 526 -9.25 -24.83 25.43
CA SER A 526 -9.01 -26.23 25.80
C SER A 526 -10.18 -27.20 25.56
N ARG A 527 -11.41 -26.70 25.36
CA ARG A 527 -12.58 -27.56 25.12
C ARG A 527 -12.47 -28.33 23.81
N GLU A 528 -13.23 -29.42 23.69
CA GLU A 528 -13.34 -30.18 22.45
C GLU A 528 -13.84 -29.29 21.30
N GLY A 529 -13.10 -29.29 20.19
CA GLY A 529 -13.32 -28.37 19.06
C GLY A 529 -12.93 -26.92 19.33
N GLY A 530 -12.17 -26.68 20.41
CA GLY A 530 -11.59 -25.40 20.77
C GLY A 530 -10.30 -25.09 20.00
N THR A 531 -9.61 -24.03 20.43
CA THR A 531 -8.45 -23.49 19.72
C THR A 531 -7.24 -24.40 19.72
N LEU A 532 -6.99 -25.13 20.80
CA LEU A 532 -5.87 -26.06 20.91
C LEU A 532 -6.09 -27.30 20.03
N ASP A 533 -7.32 -27.83 19.99
CA ASP A 533 -7.70 -28.89 19.05
C ASP A 533 -7.53 -28.45 17.60
N TRP A 534 -7.92 -27.21 17.28
CA TRP A 534 -7.67 -26.62 15.97
C TRP A 534 -6.17 -26.56 15.66
N SER A 535 -5.36 -26.04 16.58
CA SER A 535 -3.89 -25.94 16.43
C SER A 535 -3.27 -27.30 16.11
N ASP A 536 -3.61 -28.33 16.89
CA ASP A 536 -3.05 -29.66 16.77
C ASP A 536 -3.51 -30.35 15.47
N SER A 537 -4.78 -30.17 15.09
CA SER A 537 -5.37 -30.74 13.88
C SER A 537 -4.94 -30.02 12.58
N HIS A 538 -4.51 -28.77 12.67
CA HIS A 538 -4.13 -27.91 11.54
C HIS A 538 -2.62 -27.63 11.48
N ASN A 539 -1.77 -28.39 12.19
CA ASN A 539 -0.31 -28.18 12.17
C ASN A 539 0.09 -26.69 12.39
N SER A 540 -0.71 -25.96 13.17
CA SER A 540 -0.65 -24.51 13.32
C SER A 540 -0.55 -24.16 14.78
N THR A 541 0.67 -24.25 15.31
CA THR A 541 0.96 -23.97 16.71
C THR A 541 0.93 -22.48 17.02
N PHE A 542 0.41 -22.10 18.17
CA PHE A 542 0.48 -20.72 18.67
C PHE A 542 1.82 -20.46 19.39
N GLU A 543 2.37 -19.24 19.24
CA GLU A 543 3.48 -18.75 20.06
C GLU A 543 2.92 -18.22 21.39
N LEU A 544 2.66 -19.14 22.32
CA LEU A 544 2.04 -18.83 23.63
C LEU A 544 2.90 -17.85 24.45
N ASP A 545 4.23 -17.88 24.29
CA ASP A 545 5.18 -16.94 24.90
C ASP A 545 4.98 -15.48 24.46
N LYS A 546 4.37 -15.27 23.29
CA LYS A 546 4.03 -13.94 22.75
C LYS A 546 2.58 -13.55 22.93
N THR A 547 1.75 -14.50 23.37
CA THR A 547 0.34 -14.27 23.59
C THR A 547 0.18 -13.22 24.68
N ALA A 548 -0.69 -12.25 24.45
CA ALA A 548 -0.97 -11.19 25.41
C ALA A 548 -2.42 -11.26 25.86
N CYS A 549 -2.67 -10.94 27.13
CA CYS A 549 -4.02 -10.73 27.64
C CYS A 549 -4.19 -9.29 28.09
N ILE A 550 -5.33 -8.66 27.80
CA ILE A 550 -5.73 -7.40 28.42
C ILE A 550 -7.08 -7.59 29.07
N ASP A 551 -7.16 -7.19 30.34
CA ASP A 551 -8.40 -7.05 31.07
C ASP A 551 -8.90 -5.60 30.99
N PHE A 552 -10.11 -5.40 30.46
CA PHE A 552 -10.73 -4.12 30.22
C PHE A 552 -11.78 -3.78 31.26
N ALA A 553 -11.63 -2.62 31.89
CA ALA A 553 -12.60 -2.07 32.83
C ALA A 553 -12.83 -0.57 32.58
N PRO A 554 -14.01 -0.04 32.96
CA PRO A 554 -14.26 1.39 32.90
C PRO A 554 -13.17 2.21 33.62
N PRO A 555 -12.76 3.38 33.09
CA PRO A 555 -11.70 4.19 33.68
C PRO A 555 -11.91 4.52 35.17
N ALA A 556 -13.17 4.69 35.59
CA ALA A 556 -13.53 5.03 36.97
C ALA A 556 -13.25 3.90 37.98
N THR A 557 -13.37 2.64 37.58
CA THR A 557 -13.22 1.47 38.46
C THR A 557 -11.91 0.72 38.24
N SER A 558 -11.27 0.89 37.07
CA SER A 558 -10.11 0.11 36.64
C SER A 558 -8.89 0.14 37.57
N LYS A 559 -8.70 1.19 38.39
CA LYS A 559 -7.47 1.32 39.21
C LYS A 559 -7.43 0.32 40.38
N ASN A 560 -8.59 -0.08 40.89
CA ASN A 560 -8.71 -0.83 42.13
C ASN A 560 -9.14 -2.29 41.91
N LEU A 561 -9.20 -2.74 40.65
CA LEU A 561 -9.58 -4.11 40.33
C LEU A 561 -8.34 -5.00 40.33
N ASP A 562 -8.48 -6.16 40.98
CA ASP A 562 -7.50 -7.23 40.85
C ASP A 562 -7.54 -7.81 39.42
N ARG A 563 -6.39 -8.29 38.94
CA ARG A 563 -6.20 -8.77 37.56
C ARG A 563 -5.31 -10.01 37.61
N PRO A 564 -5.89 -11.17 37.96
CA PRO A 564 -5.11 -12.38 38.15
C PRO A 564 -4.48 -12.85 36.84
N PRO A 565 -3.40 -13.64 36.90
CA PRO A 565 -2.88 -14.33 35.71
C PRO A 565 -3.85 -15.43 35.27
N LEU A 566 -3.94 -15.66 33.96
CA LEU A 566 -4.58 -16.86 33.40
C LEU A 566 -3.52 -17.88 32.99
N THR A 567 -3.86 -19.16 33.07
CA THR A 567 -2.96 -20.25 32.69
C THR A 567 -3.55 -21.01 31.50
N ILE A 568 -2.79 -21.14 30.41
CA ILE A 568 -3.17 -21.91 29.23
C ILE A 568 -2.10 -22.97 29.01
N ARG A 569 -2.49 -24.26 29.11
CA ARG A 569 -1.53 -25.39 29.19
C ARG A 569 -0.55 -25.15 30.36
N ASP A 570 0.75 -25.01 30.07
CA ASP A 570 1.81 -24.79 31.06
C ASP A 570 2.28 -23.33 31.11
N GLU A 571 1.70 -22.44 30.30
CA GLU A 571 2.10 -21.04 30.18
C GLU A 571 1.21 -20.12 31.03
N VAL A 572 1.85 -19.31 31.86
CA VAL A 572 1.17 -18.33 32.74
C VAL A 572 1.18 -16.96 32.06
N ILE A 573 0.01 -16.49 31.65
CA ILE A 573 -0.16 -15.22 30.94
C ILE A 573 -0.67 -14.18 31.94
N THR A 574 0.17 -13.18 32.21
CA THR A 574 -0.21 -12.07 33.09
C THR A 574 -0.86 -10.94 32.27
N PRO A 575 -2.04 -10.42 32.66
CA PRO A 575 -2.69 -9.32 31.97
C PRO A 575 -1.80 -8.07 31.85
N VAL A 576 -1.61 -7.56 30.64
CA VAL A 576 -0.80 -6.38 30.36
C VAL A 576 -1.64 -5.10 30.37
N LYS A 577 -0.99 -3.96 30.60
CA LYS A 577 -1.65 -2.64 30.61
C LYS A 577 -2.06 -2.14 29.23
N SER A 578 -1.37 -2.60 28.19
CA SER A 578 -1.63 -2.20 26.80
C SER A 578 -0.97 -3.16 25.81
N HIS A 579 -1.59 -3.35 24.64
CA HIS A 579 -1.12 -4.23 23.57
C HIS A 579 -1.43 -3.57 22.21
N THR A 580 -0.60 -3.83 21.20
CA THR A 580 -0.83 -3.31 19.84
C THR A 580 -1.52 -4.37 19.00
N LEU A 581 -2.75 -4.11 18.57
CA LEU A 581 -3.49 -4.94 17.62
C LEU A 581 -3.71 -4.14 16.32
N LEU A 582 -3.41 -4.74 15.17
CA LEU A 582 -3.60 -4.13 13.84
C LEU A 582 -3.00 -2.71 13.71
N GLY A 583 -1.92 -2.44 14.42
CA GLY A 583 -1.25 -1.12 14.42
C GLY A 583 -1.83 -0.09 15.40
N VAL A 584 -2.90 -0.41 16.13
CA VAL A 584 -3.51 0.42 17.17
C VAL A 584 -3.20 -0.12 18.56
N THR A 585 -2.80 0.76 19.47
CA THR A 585 -2.47 0.41 20.86
C THR A 585 -3.73 0.51 21.71
N LEU A 586 -4.23 -0.64 22.17
CA LEU A 586 -5.34 -0.74 23.12
C LEU A 586 -4.79 -0.65 24.54
N ASP A 587 -5.46 0.09 25.42
CA ASP A 587 -5.18 0.15 26.86
C ASP A 587 -6.38 -0.37 27.66
N GLN A 588 -6.14 -0.81 28.90
CA GLN A 588 -7.15 -1.41 29.80
C GLN A 588 -8.42 -0.56 30.00
N THR A 589 -8.37 0.74 29.71
CA THR A 589 -9.47 1.69 29.91
C THR A 589 -9.96 2.31 28.61
N LEU A 590 -9.39 1.93 27.46
CA LEU A 590 -9.64 2.52 26.15
C LEU A 590 -9.61 4.05 26.19
N ASN A 591 -8.61 4.62 26.88
CA ASN A 591 -8.40 6.07 26.96
C ASN A 591 -7.57 6.61 25.78
N TRP A 592 -6.93 5.73 25.02
CA TRP A 592 -6.21 5.99 23.78
C TRP A 592 -4.98 6.90 23.90
N ARG A 593 -4.56 7.31 25.11
CA ARG A 593 -3.42 8.22 25.30
C ARG A 593 -2.14 7.68 24.67
N LYS A 594 -1.78 6.44 24.99
CA LYS A 594 -0.60 5.77 24.42
C LYS A 594 -0.64 5.68 22.90
N GLN A 595 -1.83 5.49 22.32
CA GLN A 595 -2.01 5.45 20.87
C GLN A 595 -1.83 6.84 20.25
N CYS A 596 -2.39 7.88 20.87
CA CYS A 596 -2.21 9.27 20.45
C CYS A 596 -0.73 9.65 20.47
N ASP A 597 -0.01 9.37 21.55
CA ASP A 597 1.42 9.68 21.69
C ASP A 597 2.24 8.96 20.61
N LYS A 598 1.93 7.68 20.36
CA LYS A 598 2.57 6.88 19.30
C LYS A 598 2.29 7.42 17.90
N ALA A 599 1.06 7.87 17.63
CA ALA A 599 0.68 8.48 16.35
C ALA A 599 1.36 9.83 16.13
N LEU A 600 1.42 10.68 17.18
CA LEU A 600 2.11 11.97 17.17
C LEU A 600 3.62 11.78 16.95
N ALA A 601 4.27 10.88 17.68
CA ALA A 601 5.69 10.58 17.51
C ALA A 601 6.01 10.11 16.09
N LYS A 602 5.15 9.25 15.50
CA LYS A 602 5.28 8.84 14.09
C LYS A 602 5.12 10.03 13.12
N GLY A 603 4.14 10.90 13.36
CA GLY A 603 3.90 12.10 12.56
C GLY A 603 5.09 13.07 12.62
N MET A 604 5.58 13.38 13.81
CA MET A 604 6.75 14.23 14.05
C MET A 604 8.01 13.65 13.42
N SER A 605 8.25 12.33 13.56
CA SER A 605 9.38 11.66 12.91
C SER A 605 9.31 11.81 11.39
N TRP A 606 8.12 11.75 10.80
CA TRP A 606 7.96 11.89 9.36
C TRP A 606 8.10 13.34 8.89
N ALA A 607 7.58 14.31 9.66
CA ALA A 607 7.79 15.73 9.41
C ALA A 607 9.28 16.09 9.46
N GLY A 608 10.02 15.55 10.44
CA GLY A 608 11.48 15.69 10.52
C GLY A 608 12.22 15.04 9.34
N GLN A 609 11.72 13.92 8.81
CA GLN A 609 12.25 13.31 7.58
C GLN A 609 11.95 14.15 6.33
N LEU A 610 10.79 14.80 6.24
CA LEU A 610 10.43 15.68 5.12
C LEU A 610 11.39 16.88 5.00
N ASN A 611 11.87 17.41 6.13
CA ASN A 611 12.89 18.48 6.15
C ASN A 611 14.22 18.08 5.46
N ARG A 612 14.45 16.77 5.23
CA ARG A 612 15.62 16.30 4.46
C ARG A 612 15.43 16.43 2.95
N LEU A 613 14.18 16.53 2.45
CA LEU A 613 13.85 16.70 1.03
C LEU A 613 13.59 18.16 0.64
N ALA A 614 13.00 18.95 1.54
CA ALA A 614 12.66 20.34 1.29
C ALA A 614 13.51 21.26 2.18
N ARG A 615 14.67 21.70 1.68
CA ARG A 615 15.45 22.78 2.31
C ARG A 615 15.14 24.11 1.61
N MET A 616 15.28 25.21 2.35
CA MET A 616 15.00 26.55 1.83
C MET A 616 15.91 26.98 0.66
N SER A 617 17.08 26.36 0.51
CA SER A 617 18.09 26.70 -0.51
C SER A 617 18.07 25.81 -1.76
N TYR A 618 17.56 24.58 -1.64
CA TYR A 618 17.46 23.56 -2.71
C TYR A 618 16.57 22.42 -2.23
N GLY A 619 15.91 21.70 -3.13
CA GLY A 619 15.17 20.50 -2.78
C GLY A 619 13.87 20.33 -3.54
N THR A 620 13.06 19.38 -3.08
CA THR A 620 11.80 19.00 -3.70
C THR A 620 10.84 20.20 -3.79
N PRO A 621 10.19 20.44 -4.95
CA PRO A 621 9.21 21.50 -5.09
C PRO A 621 8.15 21.45 -3.98
N MET A 622 7.71 22.61 -3.48
CA MET A 622 6.71 22.72 -2.40
C MET A 622 5.44 21.91 -2.68
N LYS A 623 5.00 21.87 -3.95
CA LYS A 623 3.86 21.06 -4.40
C LYS A 623 4.09 19.57 -4.12
N THR A 624 5.26 19.04 -4.44
CA THR A 624 5.64 17.64 -4.26
C THR A 624 5.90 17.33 -2.78
N ALA A 625 6.51 18.24 -2.03
CA ALA A 625 6.68 18.09 -0.58
C ALA A 625 5.33 18.06 0.17
N ARG A 626 4.41 18.96 -0.18
CA ARG A 626 3.02 18.94 0.31
C ARG A 626 2.32 17.63 -0.06
N ARG A 627 2.49 17.16 -1.30
CA ARG A 627 1.89 15.89 -1.74
C ARG A 627 2.45 14.69 -0.97
N LEU A 628 3.76 14.63 -0.74
CA LEU A 628 4.41 13.61 0.11
C LEU A 628 3.85 13.63 1.54
N TYR A 629 3.72 14.82 2.13
CA TYR A 629 3.12 15.00 3.44
C TYR A 629 1.66 14.49 3.49
N LEU A 630 0.83 14.94 2.54
CA LEU A 630 -0.58 14.53 2.44
C LEU A 630 -0.76 13.05 2.11
N SER A 631 0.19 12.42 1.40
CA SER A 631 0.06 11.02 0.95
C SER A 631 0.69 10.01 1.91
N ILE A 632 1.60 10.45 2.80
CA ILE A 632 2.33 9.54 3.70
C ILE A 632 2.15 9.92 5.17
N ALA A 633 2.44 11.17 5.54
CA ALA A 633 2.33 11.60 6.94
C ALA A 633 0.87 11.57 7.39
N VAL A 634 -0.02 12.24 6.65
CA VAL A 634 -1.46 12.32 6.99
C VAL A 634 -2.09 10.95 7.16
N PRO A 635 -2.02 10.00 6.20
CA PRO A 635 -2.62 8.67 6.37
C PRO A 635 -2.01 7.88 7.53
N ARG A 636 -0.71 8.02 7.81
CA ARG A 636 -0.04 7.27 8.89
C ARG A 636 -0.46 7.71 10.29
N PHE A 637 -0.61 9.01 10.54
CA PHE A 637 -1.06 9.48 11.85
C PHE A 637 -2.59 9.48 12.00
N SER A 638 -3.33 9.59 10.88
CA SER A 638 -4.80 9.56 10.88
C SER A 638 -5.39 8.14 10.85
N TYR A 639 -4.56 7.11 10.70
CA TYR A 639 -4.99 5.72 10.75
C TYR A 639 -5.75 5.42 12.05
N ALA A 640 -6.95 4.82 11.92
CA ALA A 640 -7.89 4.53 13.01
C ALA A 640 -8.31 5.76 13.87
N ARG A 641 -8.14 7.00 13.40
CA ARG A 641 -8.48 8.20 14.18
C ARG A 641 -9.92 8.23 14.66
N HIS A 642 -10.85 7.71 13.88
CA HIS A 642 -12.28 7.80 14.13
C HIS A 642 -12.71 6.87 15.28
N LEU A 643 -11.89 5.86 15.60
CA LEU A 643 -12.01 5.04 16.81
C LEU A 643 -11.59 5.84 18.06
N VAL A 644 -10.55 6.66 17.92
CA VAL A 644 -9.88 7.40 19.00
C VAL A 644 -10.60 8.73 19.32
N LEU A 645 -11.19 9.39 18.33
CA LEU A 645 -11.74 10.75 18.42
C LEU A 645 -13.21 10.84 18.86
N SER A 646 -13.79 9.79 19.45
CA SER A 646 -15.18 9.85 19.91
C SER A 646 -15.35 10.77 21.15
N LYS A 647 -15.83 12.00 20.93
CA LYS A 647 -16.46 12.98 21.86
C LYS A 647 -15.78 13.35 23.19
N HIS A 648 -14.54 12.96 23.45
CA HIS A 648 -13.78 13.46 24.61
C HIS A 648 -12.57 14.28 24.18
N LYS A 649 -12.29 15.39 24.90
CA LYS A 649 -11.08 16.21 24.78
C LYS A 649 -9.86 15.29 24.72
N SER A 650 -9.32 15.10 23.52
CA SER A 650 -8.11 14.34 23.25
C SER A 650 -6.91 15.28 23.23
N PRO A 651 -5.70 14.86 23.64
CA PRO A 651 -4.48 15.65 23.47
C PRO A 651 -4.25 16.07 21.99
N VAL A 652 -4.81 15.31 21.05
CA VAL A 652 -4.76 15.60 19.61
C VAL A 652 -5.63 16.80 19.25
N THR A 653 -6.83 16.94 19.85
CA THR A 653 -7.66 18.13 19.67
C THR A 653 -6.97 19.38 20.21
N GLU A 654 -6.23 19.30 21.33
CA GLU A 654 -5.45 20.44 21.83
C GLU A 654 -4.38 20.89 20.83
N HIS A 655 -3.67 19.96 20.18
CA HIS A 655 -2.66 20.32 19.18
C HIS A 655 -3.27 20.94 17.92
N PHE A 656 -4.41 20.41 17.45
CA PHE A 656 -5.16 21.03 16.35
C PHE A 656 -5.68 22.41 16.75
N ASP A 657 -6.20 22.56 17.96
CA ASP A 657 -6.72 23.83 18.48
C ASP A 657 -5.60 24.87 18.57
N VAL A 658 -4.40 24.47 19.02
CA VAL A 658 -3.19 25.32 18.99
C VAL A 658 -2.82 25.69 17.54
N LEU A 659 -2.80 24.74 16.62
CA LEU A 659 -2.46 25.00 15.22
C LEU A 659 -3.46 25.93 14.53
N HIS A 660 -4.77 25.69 14.68
CA HIS A 660 -5.81 26.55 14.11
C HIS A 660 -5.75 27.93 14.74
N ARG A 661 -5.54 28.03 16.06
CA ARG A 661 -5.38 29.31 16.76
C ARG A 661 -4.17 30.09 16.25
N MET A 662 -2.98 29.49 16.20
CA MET A 662 -1.78 30.13 15.66
C MET A 662 -1.96 30.58 14.20
N THR A 663 -2.69 29.80 13.40
CA THR A 663 -2.95 30.15 12.00
C THR A 663 -3.90 31.34 11.90
N LEU A 664 -4.94 31.40 12.73
CA LEU A 664 -5.88 32.53 12.78
C LEU A 664 -5.24 33.79 13.38
N GLU A 665 -4.46 33.66 14.45
CA GLU A 665 -3.68 34.77 15.04
C GLU A 665 -2.74 35.39 14.02
N LYS A 666 -2.06 34.55 13.22
CA LYS A 666 -1.16 35.03 12.17
C LYS A 666 -1.89 35.57 10.93
N ALA A 667 -3.11 35.10 10.66
CA ALA A 667 -3.88 35.49 9.49
C ALA A 667 -4.71 36.77 9.70
N ILE A 668 -5.09 37.04 10.95
CA ILE A 668 -5.95 38.15 11.41
C ILE A 668 -5.13 39.05 12.36
N ASP A 669 -3.85 39.25 12.04
CA ASP A 669 -2.88 39.98 12.87
C ASP A 669 -3.18 41.50 12.88
N ASP A 670 -4.28 41.87 13.54
CA ASP A 670 -4.73 43.25 13.68
C ASP A 670 -5.41 43.46 15.05
N GLU A 671 -5.04 44.52 15.77
CA GLU A 671 -5.60 44.87 17.09
C GLU A 671 -6.97 45.57 16.98
N GLU A 672 -7.41 45.91 15.75
CA GLU A 672 -8.71 46.53 15.50
C GLU A 672 -9.86 45.49 15.46
N ASP A 673 -10.83 45.65 16.36
CA ASP A 673 -11.99 44.76 16.49
C ASP A 673 -12.86 44.70 15.20
N ASP A 674 -12.90 45.79 14.44
CA ASP A 674 -13.68 45.89 13.20
C ASP A 674 -13.10 45.03 12.06
N ILE A 675 -11.77 44.98 11.93
CA ILE A 675 -11.08 44.16 10.92
C ILE A 675 -11.27 42.68 11.27
N LYS A 676 -11.08 42.32 12.54
CA LYS A 676 -11.33 40.96 13.03
C LYS A 676 -12.76 40.49 12.78
N ALA A 677 -13.74 41.36 13.02
CA ALA A 677 -15.15 41.07 12.73
C ALA A 677 -15.37 40.82 11.22
N ALA A 678 -14.71 41.58 10.35
CA ALA A 678 -14.80 41.39 8.90
C ALA A 678 -14.19 40.04 8.43
N TYR A 679 -13.04 39.64 8.99
CA TYR A 679 -12.44 38.32 8.72
C TYR A 679 -13.32 37.16 9.22
N LEU A 680 -13.88 37.26 10.43
CA LEU A 680 -14.77 36.24 10.98
C LEU A 680 -16.07 36.12 10.19
N ARG A 681 -16.61 37.24 9.69
CA ARG A 681 -17.75 37.25 8.74
C ARG A 681 -17.41 36.51 7.45
N CYS A 682 -16.24 36.78 6.85
CA CYS A 682 -15.78 36.07 5.65
C CYS A 682 -15.65 34.56 5.89
N ILE A 683 -15.04 34.16 7.00
CA ILE A 683 -14.86 32.74 7.36
C ILE A 683 -16.23 32.07 7.57
N GLY A 684 -17.14 32.73 8.30
CA GLY A 684 -18.50 32.23 8.55
C GLY A 684 -19.28 32.04 7.27
N ALA A 685 -19.23 33.01 6.34
CA ALA A 685 -19.88 32.94 5.04
C ALA A 685 -19.32 31.81 4.17
N ILE A 686 -17.98 31.64 4.12
CA ILE A 686 -17.34 30.54 3.38
C ILE A 686 -17.78 29.18 3.95
N LEU A 687 -17.83 29.03 5.28
CA LEU A 687 -18.27 27.79 5.92
C LEU A 687 -19.74 27.47 5.59
N ALA A 688 -20.65 28.42 5.80
CA ALA A 688 -22.08 28.25 5.53
C ALA A 688 -22.38 27.90 4.06
N ILE A 689 -21.67 28.54 3.12
CA ILE A 689 -21.85 28.31 1.68
C ILE A 689 -21.27 26.94 1.26
N SER A 690 -20.03 26.65 1.69
CA SER A 690 -19.33 25.42 1.29
C SER A 690 -19.95 24.13 1.84
N GLU A 691 -20.81 24.21 2.86
CA GLU A 691 -21.58 23.06 3.38
C GLU A 691 -22.62 22.55 2.39
N ARG A 692 -23.07 23.38 1.46
CA ARG A 692 -24.14 23.06 0.52
C ARG A 692 -23.58 22.85 -0.86
N GLU A 693 -22.88 23.85 -1.36
CA GLU A 693 -22.28 23.82 -2.68
C GLU A 693 -21.07 24.77 -2.72
N THR A 694 -19.94 24.26 -3.21
CA THR A 694 -18.71 25.05 -3.28
C THR A 694 -18.73 25.99 -4.48
N LEU A 695 -18.59 27.29 -4.24
CA LEU A 695 -18.47 28.31 -5.28
C LEU A 695 -17.01 28.59 -5.63
N ALA A 696 -16.77 29.11 -6.85
CA ALA A 696 -15.47 29.65 -7.21
C ALA A 696 -15.23 30.99 -6.53
N ALA A 697 -13.97 31.39 -6.36
CA ALA A 697 -13.61 32.66 -5.73
C ALA A 697 -14.36 33.87 -6.33
N PRO A 698 -14.48 34.02 -7.67
CA PRO A 698 -15.22 35.14 -8.27
C PRO A 698 -16.73 35.08 -8.03
N ASP A 699 -17.32 33.88 -7.99
CA ASP A 699 -18.77 33.69 -7.76
C ASP A 699 -19.14 33.93 -6.30
N LEU A 700 -18.29 33.46 -5.38
CA LEU A 700 -18.40 33.74 -3.95
C LEU A 700 -18.25 35.24 -3.70
N GLN A 701 -17.27 35.86 -4.36
CA GLN A 701 -17.05 37.30 -4.30
C GLN A 701 -18.28 38.06 -4.81
N TYR A 702 -18.83 37.69 -5.96
CA TYR A 702 -20.04 38.31 -6.49
C TYR A 702 -21.22 38.18 -5.53
N LEU A 703 -21.46 36.98 -5.00
CA LEU A 703 -22.54 36.71 -4.03
C LEU A 703 -22.40 37.55 -2.75
N LEU A 704 -21.18 37.78 -2.25
CA LEU A 704 -20.92 38.56 -1.05
C LEU A 704 -20.87 40.08 -1.29
N LEU A 705 -20.45 40.52 -2.49
CA LEU A 705 -20.34 41.94 -2.87
C LEU A 705 -21.69 42.59 -3.20
N VAL A 706 -22.57 41.90 -3.93
CA VAL A 706 -23.90 42.40 -4.33
C VAL A 706 -24.77 42.76 -3.10
N ALA A 707 -24.42 42.20 -1.95
CA ALA A 707 -25.17 42.32 -0.71
C ALA A 707 -24.69 43.39 0.28
N GLY A 708 -23.54 44.04 0.01
CA GLY A 708 -23.04 45.17 0.80
C GLY A 708 -22.44 44.83 2.18
N GLY A 709 -21.95 43.59 2.41
CA GLY A 709 -21.45 43.17 3.72
C GLY A 709 -19.92 43.01 3.86
N ILE A 710 -19.22 42.70 2.76
CA ILE A 710 -17.78 42.39 2.72
C ILE A 710 -17.20 42.99 1.44
N ASP A 711 -16.17 43.82 1.54
CA ASP A 711 -15.50 44.41 0.37
C ASP A 711 -14.52 43.42 -0.30
N GLN A 712 -14.21 43.67 -1.57
CA GLN A 712 -13.38 42.79 -2.40
C GLN A 712 -11.99 42.57 -1.78
N LEU A 713 -11.40 43.61 -1.19
CA LEU A 713 -10.06 43.56 -0.64
C LEU A 713 -10.01 42.60 0.55
N THR A 714 -10.99 42.68 1.46
CA THR A 714 -11.08 41.82 2.64
C THR A 714 -11.25 40.35 2.28
N LEU A 715 -12.08 40.02 1.29
CA LEU A 715 -12.27 38.63 0.86
C LEU A 715 -11.01 38.05 0.21
N GLU A 716 -10.35 38.81 -0.67
CA GLU A 716 -9.10 38.38 -1.31
C GLU A 716 -7.97 38.19 -0.29
N GLN A 717 -7.87 39.09 0.70
CA GLN A 717 -6.91 38.97 1.78
C GLN A 717 -7.23 37.78 2.70
N THR A 718 -8.51 37.54 3.02
CA THR A 718 -8.94 36.38 3.81
C THR A 718 -8.58 35.07 3.12
N ILE A 719 -8.87 34.94 1.82
CA ILE A 719 -8.53 33.75 1.04
C ILE A 719 -7.01 33.55 0.96
N ARG A 720 -6.25 34.64 0.79
CA ARG A 720 -4.78 34.61 0.73
C ARG A 720 -4.17 34.17 2.06
N ASN A 721 -4.61 34.77 3.17
CA ASN A 721 -4.06 34.54 4.50
C ASN A 721 -4.46 33.17 5.05
N LEU A 722 -5.67 32.69 4.72
CA LEU A 722 -6.17 31.36 5.12
C LEU A 722 -5.90 30.27 4.08
N SER A 723 -5.11 30.55 3.04
CA SER A 723 -4.67 29.56 2.03
C SER A 723 -4.15 28.24 2.63
N PRO A 724 -3.42 28.21 3.77
CA PRO A 724 -3.03 26.95 4.42
C PRO A 724 -4.21 26.08 4.91
N LEU A 725 -5.36 26.70 5.20
CA LEU A 725 -6.58 26.06 5.69
C LEU A 725 -7.61 25.83 4.59
N LEU A 726 -7.43 26.42 3.40
CA LEU A 726 -8.34 26.32 2.27
C LEU A 726 -7.82 25.33 1.22
N LEU A 727 -8.73 24.50 0.71
CA LEU A 727 -8.52 23.61 -0.42
C LEU A 727 -9.18 24.23 -1.65
N MET A 728 -8.37 24.50 -2.68
CA MET A 728 -8.86 24.86 -4.00
C MET A 728 -9.03 23.61 -4.88
N THR A 729 -10.28 23.28 -5.23
CA THR A 729 -10.58 22.19 -6.17
C THR A 729 -10.78 22.75 -7.59
N ASP A 730 -10.30 22.00 -8.59
CA ASP A 730 -10.39 22.34 -10.03
C ASP A 730 -9.83 23.74 -10.38
N GLY A 731 -8.89 24.23 -9.56
CA GLY A 731 -8.22 25.52 -9.74
C GLY A 731 -9.06 26.75 -9.41
N ARG A 732 -10.32 26.61 -8.97
CA ARG A 732 -11.22 27.77 -8.78
C ARG A 732 -12.16 27.70 -7.56
N ARG A 733 -12.60 26.52 -7.12
CA ARG A 733 -13.61 26.34 -6.04
C ARG A 733 -12.96 26.29 -4.66
N ILE A 734 -13.54 26.98 -3.67
CA ILE A 734 -12.95 27.14 -2.32
C ILE A 734 -13.73 26.33 -1.27
N ARG A 735 -13.01 25.57 -0.43
CA ARG A 735 -13.54 24.94 0.79
C ARG A 735 -12.48 24.79 1.88
N PHE A 736 -12.85 24.65 3.14
CA PHE A 736 -11.87 24.35 4.19
C PHE A 736 -11.34 22.91 4.10
N HIS A 737 -10.04 22.74 4.41
CA HIS A 737 -9.28 21.52 4.22
C HIS A 737 -9.77 20.34 5.06
N HIS A 738 -10.23 20.62 6.28
CA HIS A 738 -10.44 19.59 7.28
C HIS A 738 -11.63 19.94 8.21
N PRO A 739 -12.55 18.99 8.49
CA PRO A 739 -13.71 19.23 9.35
C PRO A 739 -13.38 19.75 10.76
N SER A 740 -12.20 19.43 11.29
CA SER A 740 -11.76 19.92 12.61
C SER A 740 -11.68 21.44 12.71
N PHE A 741 -11.45 22.14 11.61
CA PHE A 741 -11.40 23.61 11.64
C PHE A 741 -12.79 24.18 11.91
N LYS A 742 -13.82 23.65 11.22
CA LYS A 742 -15.22 23.99 11.50
C LYS A 742 -15.58 23.67 12.95
N GLU A 743 -15.26 22.47 13.42
CA GLU A 743 -15.51 22.06 14.81
C GLU A 743 -14.78 22.94 15.84
N PHE A 744 -13.61 23.47 15.50
CA PHE A 744 -12.85 24.38 16.33
C PHE A 744 -13.53 25.76 16.41
N VAL A 745 -13.78 26.41 15.27
CA VAL A 745 -14.35 27.79 15.26
C VAL A 745 -15.79 27.83 15.78
N THR A 746 -16.54 26.73 15.69
CA THR A 746 -17.93 26.65 16.16
C THR A 746 -18.06 26.33 17.65
N ASP A 747 -16.97 26.02 18.35
CA ASP A 747 -16.97 25.74 19.79
C ASP A 747 -16.32 26.90 20.57
N ALA A 748 -17.16 27.67 21.26
CA ALA A 748 -16.75 28.84 22.03
C ALA A 748 -15.64 28.54 23.06
N THR A 749 -15.62 27.33 23.63
CA THR A 749 -14.63 26.94 24.64
C THR A 749 -13.27 26.61 24.04
N ARG A 750 -13.20 26.33 22.73
CA ARG A 750 -11.98 25.94 22.01
C ARG A 750 -11.37 27.12 21.25
N SER A 751 -12.20 27.89 20.52
CA SER A 751 -11.75 28.98 19.66
C SER A 751 -11.63 30.33 20.34
N GLY A 752 -12.24 30.53 21.52
CA GLY A 752 -12.17 31.79 22.28
C GLY A 752 -12.59 32.99 21.42
N GLN A 753 -11.68 33.93 21.22
CA GLN A 753 -11.90 35.15 20.44
C GLN A 753 -12.19 34.93 18.94
N PHE A 754 -11.96 33.73 18.42
CA PHE A 754 -12.24 33.37 17.01
C PHE A 754 -13.52 32.56 16.86
N HIS A 755 -14.40 32.59 17.87
CA HIS A 755 -15.65 31.84 17.85
C HIS A 755 -16.64 32.39 16.81
N ILE A 756 -17.12 31.49 15.96
CA ILE A 756 -18.09 31.73 14.90
C ILE A 756 -19.38 30.99 15.26
N ARG A 757 -20.44 31.76 15.52
CA ARG A 757 -21.79 31.23 15.67
C ARG A 757 -22.42 31.04 14.30
N LEU A 758 -22.22 29.88 13.68
CA LEU A 758 -22.74 29.59 12.32
C LEU A 758 -24.23 29.98 12.16
N ASN A 759 -25.06 29.70 13.16
CA ASN A 759 -26.48 30.07 13.14
C ASN A 759 -26.72 31.58 13.01
N GLN A 760 -25.78 32.46 13.39
CA GLN A 760 -25.87 33.90 13.19
C GLN A 760 -25.35 34.33 11.80
N TYR A 761 -24.38 33.58 11.26
CA TYR A 761 -23.79 33.83 9.94
C TYR A 761 -24.54 33.16 8.79
N GLU A 762 -25.58 32.34 9.03
CA GLU A 762 -26.48 31.80 7.99
C GLU A 762 -27.47 32.86 7.47
N ALA A 763 -27.77 33.89 8.28
CA ALA A 763 -28.65 34.99 7.89
C ALA A 763 -28.06 35.87 6.78
N GLU A 764 -26.73 36.00 6.74
CA GLU A 764 -26.00 36.81 5.76
C GLU A 764 -26.02 36.17 4.36
N PRO A 765 -25.65 34.89 4.15
CA PRO A 765 -25.88 34.16 2.91
C PRO A 765 -27.34 34.14 2.47
N ALA A 766 -28.31 34.05 3.39
CA ALA A 766 -29.73 34.16 3.05
C ALA A 766 -30.06 35.51 2.42
N ALA A 767 -29.57 36.61 3.01
CA ALA A 767 -29.75 37.96 2.48
C ALA A 767 -29.05 38.13 1.13
N CYS A 768 -27.81 37.66 1.01
CA CYS A 768 -27.05 37.66 -0.23
C CYS A 768 -27.79 36.95 -1.37
N CYS A 769 -28.32 35.74 -1.10
CA CYS A 769 -29.06 34.99 -2.11
C CYS A 769 -30.33 35.75 -2.56
N LEU A 770 -31.09 36.33 -1.62
CA LEU A 770 -32.29 37.09 -1.93
C LEU A 770 -31.99 38.36 -2.75
N GLN A 771 -30.88 39.04 -2.48
CA GLN A 771 -30.46 40.23 -3.23
C GLN A 771 -29.96 39.88 -4.63
N VAL A 772 -29.14 38.84 -4.78
CA VAL A 772 -28.72 38.33 -6.10
C VAL A 772 -29.93 37.92 -6.92
N MET A 773 -30.88 37.19 -6.33
CA MET A 773 -32.13 36.85 -7.01
C MET A 773 -32.94 38.09 -7.38
N GLN A 774 -32.97 39.12 -6.53
CA GLN A 774 -33.71 40.34 -6.81
C GLN A 774 -33.08 41.18 -7.94
N GLN A 775 -31.77 41.08 -8.13
CA GLN A 775 -31.01 41.80 -9.14
C GLN A 775 -30.95 41.07 -10.49
N ASP A 776 -30.68 39.77 -10.47
CA ASP A 776 -30.27 39.02 -11.68
C ASP A 776 -31.39 38.17 -12.29
N LEU A 777 -32.43 37.84 -11.52
CA LEU A 777 -33.61 37.20 -12.10
C LEU A 777 -34.37 38.18 -12.97
N ARG A 778 -34.76 37.71 -14.15
CA ARG A 778 -35.52 38.45 -15.15
C ARG A 778 -36.43 37.50 -15.91
N PHE A 779 -37.49 38.06 -16.50
CA PHE A 779 -38.41 37.31 -17.35
C PHE A 779 -37.67 36.65 -18.51
N ASN A 780 -37.98 35.38 -18.79
CA ASN A 780 -37.40 34.62 -19.89
C ASN A 780 -35.87 34.60 -19.82
N ILE A 781 -35.31 34.18 -18.68
CA ILE A 781 -33.89 34.34 -18.38
C ILE A 781 -32.97 33.64 -19.38
N CYS A 782 -33.41 32.50 -19.92
CA CYS A 782 -32.70 31.72 -20.94
C CYS A 782 -33.16 32.03 -22.38
N GLU A 783 -33.90 33.12 -22.59
CA GLU A 783 -34.32 33.61 -23.90
C GLU A 783 -35.00 32.51 -24.76
N LEU A 784 -35.93 31.78 -24.15
CA LEU A 784 -36.71 30.75 -24.84
C LEU A 784 -37.64 31.39 -25.86
N GLU A 785 -37.73 30.75 -27.03
CA GLU A 785 -38.53 31.22 -28.17
C GLU A 785 -40.04 31.07 -27.92
N THR A 786 -40.43 30.07 -27.13
CA THR A 786 -41.82 29.82 -26.75
C THR A 786 -41.91 29.07 -25.42
N SER A 787 -42.97 29.33 -24.65
CA SER A 787 -43.31 28.58 -23.43
C SER A 787 -44.15 27.32 -23.71
N HIS A 788 -44.47 27.04 -24.98
CA HIS A 788 -45.31 25.89 -25.38
C HIS A 788 -44.53 24.57 -25.55
N GLN A 789 -43.19 24.61 -25.52
CA GLN A 789 -42.34 23.44 -25.61
C GLN A 789 -41.87 23.00 -24.23
N LEU A 790 -41.70 21.69 -24.04
CA LEU A 790 -41.10 21.17 -22.82
C LEU A 790 -39.60 21.51 -22.80
N ASN A 791 -39.03 21.70 -21.60
CA ASN A 791 -37.59 21.90 -21.44
C ASN A 791 -36.76 20.77 -22.10
N SER A 792 -37.29 19.54 -22.15
CA SER A 792 -36.66 18.40 -22.82
C SER A 792 -36.63 18.50 -24.36
N GLU A 793 -37.44 19.38 -24.94
CA GLU A 793 -37.59 19.57 -26.38
C GLU A 793 -36.70 20.71 -26.91
N VAL A 794 -36.05 21.47 -26.03
CA VAL A 794 -35.14 22.57 -26.39
C VAL A 794 -33.70 22.03 -26.53
N PRO A 795 -33.15 21.92 -27.76
CA PRO A 795 -31.90 21.18 -28.01
C PRO A 795 -30.64 21.80 -27.37
N ASP A 796 -30.60 23.12 -27.25
CA ASP A 796 -29.46 23.91 -26.74
C ASP A 796 -29.68 24.43 -25.31
N LEU A 797 -30.72 23.94 -24.62
CA LEU A 797 -31.15 24.43 -23.31
C LEU A 797 -30.02 24.44 -22.29
N LYS A 798 -29.19 23.39 -22.25
CA LYS A 798 -28.07 23.28 -21.32
C LYS A 798 -27.06 24.40 -21.52
N GLN A 799 -26.76 24.74 -22.78
CA GLN A 799 -25.85 25.85 -23.12
C GLN A 799 -26.48 27.19 -22.73
N ARG A 800 -27.79 27.37 -22.97
CA ARG A 800 -28.50 28.60 -22.56
C ARG A 800 -28.51 28.77 -21.03
N ILE A 801 -28.70 27.70 -20.27
CA ILE A 801 -28.62 27.68 -18.81
C ILE A 801 -27.21 28.08 -18.35
N ASP A 802 -26.17 27.44 -18.86
CA ASP A 802 -24.78 27.72 -18.48
C ASP A 802 -24.35 29.15 -18.86
N THR A 803 -24.99 29.76 -19.87
CA THR A 803 -24.70 31.14 -20.33
C THR A 803 -25.45 32.20 -19.54
N HIS A 804 -26.73 31.98 -19.21
CA HIS A 804 -27.62 33.00 -18.65
C HIS A 804 -27.84 32.86 -17.14
N ILE A 805 -27.61 31.67 -16.58
CA ILE A 805 -27.74 31.42 -15.14
C ILE A 805 -26.35 31.15 -14.57
N GLY A 806 -25.68 32.24 -14.16
CA GLY A 806 -24.34 32.17 -13.57
C GLY A 806 -24.31 31.35 -12.25
N PRO A 807 -23.12 30.86 -11.82
CA PRO A 807 -23.00 30.00 -10.65
C PRO A 807 -23.52 30.62 -9.34
N ALA A 808 -23.34 31.93 -9.15
CA ALA A 808 -23.85 32.64 -7.97
C ALA A 808 -25.38 32.72 -7.96
N LEU A 809 -26.02 33.01 -9.10
CA LEU A 809 -27.47 33.03 -9.22
C LEU A 809 -28.07 31.63 -9.08
N ARG A 810 -27.44 30.62 -9.69
CA ARG A 810 -27.82 29.22 -9.53
C ARG A 810 -27.80 28.81 -8.06
N TYR A 811 -26.73 29.16 -7.34
CA TYR A 811 -26.61 28.89 -5.91
C TYR A 811 -27.73 29.58 -5.12
N ALA A 812 -27.96 30.87 -5.40
CA ALA A 812 -28.99 31.66 -4.74
C ALA A 812 -30.38 31.03 -4.92
N CYS A 813 -30.77 30.71 -6.15
CA CYS A 813 -32.04 30.07 -6.47
C CYS A 813 -32.25 28.72 -5.78
N MET A 814 -31.17 27.97 -5.54
CA MET A 814 -31.22 26.61 -5.01
C MET A 814 -31.17 26.52 -3.48
N HIS A 815 -30.53 27.48 -2.81
CA HIS A 815 -30.12 27.32 -1.41
C HIS A 815 -30.60 28.43 -0.46
N TRP A 816 -31.20 29.53 -0.94
CA TRP A 816 -31.66 30.63 -0.09
C TRP A 816 -32.62 30.17 1.03
N ILE A 817 -33.54 29.24 0.72
CA ILE A 817 -34.54 28.72 1.67
C ILE A 817 -33.86 28.05 2.85
N ASN A 818 -32.91 27.15 2.63
CA ASN A 818 -32.30 26.46 3.76
C ASN A 818 -31.44 27.42 4.60
N HIS A 819 -30.94 28.53 4.03
CA HIS A 819 -30.20 29.55 4.82
C HIS A 819 -31.16 30.34 5.68
N PHE A 820 -32.31 30.73 5.11
CA PHE A 820 -33.40 31.37 5.83
C PHE A 820 -33.94 30.50 6.99
N VAL A 821 -34.17 29.21 6.76
CA VAL A 821 -34.64 28.27 7.80
C VAL A 821 -33.61 28.10 8.92
N ALA A 822 -32.31 28.13 8.60
CA ALA A 822 -31.24 28.03 9.59
C ALA A 822 -31.11 29.27 10.47
N SER A 823 -31.51 30.45 9.99
CA SER A 823 -31.44 31.72 10.73
C SER A 823 -32.47 32.75 10.28
N PRO A 824 -33.75 32.61 10.68
CA PRO A 824 -34.79 33.55 10.29
C PRO A 824 -34.62 34.87 11.06
N THR A 825 -34.59 35.99 10.35
CA THR A 825 -34.58 37.35 10.94
C THR A 825 -35.72 38.19 10.37
N GLN A 826 -36.16 39.21 11.12
CA GLN A 826 -37.25 40.08 10.67
C GLN A 826 -36.93 40.78 9.33
N ALA A 827 -35.67 41.14 9.10
CA ALA A 827 -35.20 41.73 7.85
C ALA A 827 -35.30 40.73 6.68
N LEU A 828 -34.92 39.46 6.90
CA LEU A 828 -35.06 38.41 5.89
C LEU A 828 -36.53 38.11 5.60
N VAL A 829 -37.40 38.09 6.61
CA VAL A 829 -38.85 37.93 6.41
C VAL A 829 -39.40 39.03 5.50
N ALA A 830 -38.97 40.27 5.70
CA ALA A 830 -39.35 41.38 4.82
C ALA A 830 -38.79 41.23 3.39
N ALA A 831 -37.56 40.75 3.24
CA ALA A 831 -36.94 40.50 1.93
C ALA A 831 -37.62 39.35 1.17
N VAL A 832 -37.98 38.27 1.87
CA VAL A 832 -38.77 37.16 1.33
C VAL A 832 -40.15 37.64 0.92
N LYS A 833 -40.83 38.43 1.77
CA LYS A 833 -42.13 39.02 1.44
C LYS A 833 -42.05 39.86 0.14
N LYS A 834 -41.00 40.67 0.00
CA LYS A 834 -40.73 41.45 -1.22
C LYS A 834 -40.47 40.57 -2.46
N LEU A 835 -39.81 39.43 -2.30
CA LEU A 835 -39.62 38.45 -3.38
C LEU A 835 -40.96 37.83 -3.79
N MET A 836 -41.78 37.44 -2.81
CA MET A 836 -43.07 36.76 -3.01
C MET A 836 -44.15 37.68 -3.60
N GLU A 837 -44.15 38.96 -3.22
CA GLU A 837 -45.10 39.96 -3.73
C GLU A 837 -44.66 40.55 -5.09
N GLY A 838 -43.43 40.31 -5.51
CA GLY A 838 -42.86 40.83 -6.75
C GLY A 838 -42.90 39.86 -7.93
N PRO A 839 -42.62 40.34 -9.16
CA PRO A 839 -42.50 39.48 -10.34
C PRO A 839 -41.35 38.47 -10.23
N GLN A 840 -40.42 38.71 -9.30
CA GLN A 840 -39.27 37.85 -9.05
C GLN A 840 -39.64 36.44 -8.56
N LEU A 841 -40.82 36.26 -7.93
CA LEU A 841 -41.34 34.94 -7.61
C LEU A 841 -41.50 34.08 -8.89
N MET A 842 -42.10 34.66 -9.93
CA MET A 842 -42.33 33.95 -11.20
C MET A 842 -41.02 33.65 -11.91
N TYR A 843 -40.06 34.58 -11.89
CA TYR A 843 -38.75 34.38 -12.51
C TYR A 843 -37.92 33.34 -11.75
N TRP A 844 -38.08 33.23 -10.43
CA TRP A 844 -37.45 32.18 -9.64
C TRP A 844 -38.04 30.80 -9.95
N ILE A 845 -39.36 30.67 -10.07
CA ILE A 845 -40.02 29.41 -10.46
C ILE A 845 -39.57 29.01 -11.87
N GLU A 846 -39.46 29.97 -12.80
CA GLU A 846 -38.89 29.76 -14.13
C GLU A 846 -37.46 29.21 -14.05
N ALA A 847 -36.58 29.86 -13.28
CA ALA A 847 -35.20 29.42 -13.09
C ALA A 847 -35.12 28.01 -12.45
N LEU A 848 -35.97 27.69 -11.47
CA LEU A 848 -36.05 26.35 -10.86
C LEU A 848 -36.54 25.28 -11.85
N SER A 849 -37.46 25.63 -12.75
CA SER A 849 -37.90 24.76 -13.84
C SER A 849 -36.75 24.42 -14.78
N LEU A 850 -36.01 25.43 -15.21
CA LEU A 850 -34.84 25.28 -16.09
C LEU A 850 -33.73 24.46 -15.42
N LEU A 851 -33.53 24.63 -14.11
CA LEU A 851 -32.58 23.85 -13.30
C LEU A 851 -33.10 22.46 -12.88
N GLY A 852 -34.30 22.05 -13.33
CA GLY A 852 -34.88 20.74 -13.02
C GLY A 852 -35.18 20.52 -11.53
N SER A 853 -35.43 21.59 -10.78
CA SER A 853 -35.48 21.58 -9.31
C SER A 853 -36.82 22.06 -8.72
N LEU A 854 -37.90 22.01 -9.52
CA LEU A 854 -39.27 22.39 -9.14
C LEU A 854 -39.80 21.63 -7.90
N GLN A 855 -39.33 20.41 -7.63
CA GLN A 855 -39.71 19.63 -6.46
C GLN A 855 -39.40 20.35 -5.12
N ARG A 856 -38.47 21.32 -5.13
CA ARG A 856 -38.12 22.12 -3.95
C ARG A 856 -39.19 23.16 -3.57
N LEU A 857 -40.14 23.48 -4.47
CA LEU A 857 -41.28 24.35 -4.16
C LEU A 857 -42.23 23.74 -3.12
N GLY A 858 -42.32 22.40 -3.06
CA GLY A 858 -43.20 21.69 -2.13
C GLY A 858 -42.89 21.97 -0.65
N GLY A 859 -41.63 22.27 -0.31
CA GLY A 859 -41.23 22.68 1.04
C GLY A 859 -41.55 24.14 1.38
N CYS A 860 -41.88 24.97 0.38
CA CYS A 860 -42.21 26.39 0.55
C CYS A 860 -43.72 26.65 0.74
N ILE A 861 -44.57 25.74 0.25
CA ILE A 861 -46.03 25.92 0.23
C ILE A 861 -46.71 25.19 1.40
N MET A 862 -46.05 24.21 2.02
CA MET A 862 -46.58 23.42 3.15
C MET A 862 -45.89 23.68 4.51
N GLY A 863 -44.96 24.65 4.58
CA GLY A 863 -44.18 24.97 5.78
C GLY A 863 -44.62 26.26 6.45
#